data_AF-T0QMV6-F1
#
_entry.id   AF-T0QMV6-F1
#
_cell.length_a   1.000
_cell.length_b   1.000
_cell.length_c   1.000
_cell.angle_alpha   90.00
_cell.angle_beta   90.00
_cell.angle_gamma   90.00
#
_symmetry.space_group_name_H-M   'P 1'
#
loop_
_entity.id
_entity.type
_entity.pdbx_description
1 polymer ?
#
loop_
_entity_poly.entity_id
_entity_poly.type
_entity_poly.pdbx_seq_one_letter_code
_entity_poly.pdbx_strand_id
1 'polypeptide(L)'
;MAESCDDPTGVCLRKCAHVNWTSICALGFSNNWACCDLNILNAVLPTTLWTIFLGISLWFGWFTGIVRELRTSVDDLHDINTQALGVVVARQTQSVLGREIGDPRRVLMLLAMGTELVGFSYLPVQLLLYEYTNGTFTAQSSAGFQWLKFCLLTLLLWLLLLPRRVTRRIDGLLTKVVAPLLFDTCSLFYMYTIIDIGACSNGMDTWVLPDGTTCGSESRYGVFAALGTASFVLFYWHSLQYKLRLNDQVFAVRFRYQTSFGSLMAYTRTACCLGFFTVQRLLLYFNKIHVFLAFSIFNMVLFSLLLRYNYVNQPCLGVGLFPNNLRSLSFATSVYTSTILFGISCALQASGAESMSLVQQYVLQAAAVAYLPFAAATWAFNSRRARLYHVPNLSLKASLVHSTPRVRAIAAVSIALEDQSRWSTSDILDLLTLLDENLKASPALEEGLVLAYTCQALWNLYFKYVSIDTPFREPGTDPTLSLGLWANQRLSTSNYFGPTNFHSRTRSHGSALLALVQRNVAIGAHTMTQHMDDLSSSPHIASILPNCIHALVLLSRMSASPTRLIAAKVLQEMYVARILRLSQPTMLYVCCSICASSSPSQSSAAAATLRQLFVSHFEDSELMTVHFTDYWNLLHLSQYLLRASRDPSEVGRAEGVAGVVLSVVQMVESHAAACNPANALSEAFVANILATQAQITTSYKLLTLLDDICLSTHWAFQVYLDELHRATQDMTMRKSKRQGTLSRARLFSQARSMTAIAPTLAPPRHAELSVQKVTSFLLQSKQANLIEPDVVAAIKKRKRDEAMLIVQVTMIMNEGCQDHLGVRELRPNTLAVLKTVVRHLQDQPMLRTHIKHRLKPAEVDYFGHLELLLSTKHSSGLRAAMLSAGKIMPSKAAR
;
A
#
# COMPACT_ATOMS: atom_id res chain seq x y z
N MET A 1 -25.89 60.15 -24.52
CA MET A 1 -26.75 59.10 -23.94
C MET A 1 -26.40 59.03 -22.46
N ALA A 2 -27.27 59.53 -21.60
CA ALA A 2 -27.10 59.46 -20.15
C ALA A 2 -27.52 58.05 -19.72
N GLU A 3 -26.56 57.16 -19.48
CA GLU A 3 -26.82 55.87 -18.85
C GLU A 3 -27.28 56.08 -17.41
N SER A 4 -28.35 55.40 -17.01
CA SER A 4 -28.96 55.59 -15.70
C SER A 4 -28.07 55.07 -14.56
N CYS A 5 -28.08 55.77 -13.42
CA CYS A 5 -27.48 55.31 -12.17
C CYS A 5 -28.32 54.19 -11.51
N ASP A 6 -29.00 53.33 -12.30
CA ASP A 6 -29.91 52.31 -11.78
C ASP A 6 -29.22 50.96 -11.49
N ASP A 7 -27.97 50.76 -11.96
CA ASP A 7 -27.19 49.56 -11.62
C ASP A 7 -26.44 49.76 -10.29
N PRO A 8 -26.88 49.13 -9.18
CA PRO A 8 -26.30 49.34 -7.85
C PRO A 8 -24.80 48.98 -7.76
N THR A 9 -24.26 48.18 -8.70
CA THR A 9 -22.83 47.86 -8.74
C THR A 9 -21.97 48.94 -9.42
N GLY A 10 -22.56 49.74 -10.32
CA GLY A 10 -21.88 50.81 -11.05
C GLY A 10 -21.94 52.21 -10.41
N VAL A 11 -22.88 52.42 -9.47
CA VAL A 11 -23.15 53.74 -8.85
C VAL A 11 -21.93 54.29 -8.08
N CYS A 12 -21.14 53.42 -7.47
CA CYS A 12 -19.98 53.81 -6.65
C CYS A 12 -18.74 54.19 -7.46
N LEU A 13 -18.51 53.53 -8.60
CA LEU A 13 -17.38 53.85 -9.49
C LEU A 13 -17.61 55.16 -10.27
N ARG A 14 -18.87 55.57 -10.44
CA ARG A 14 -19.26 56.72 -11.27
C ARG A 14 -19.49 58.03 -10.50
N LYS A 15 -19.38 58.02 -9.14
CA LYS A 15 -19.64 59.17 -8.25
C LYS A 15 -20.85 60.01 -8.73
N CYS A 16 -22.04 59.39 -8.83
CA CYS A 16 -23.24 60.08 -9.30
C CYS A 16 -23.46 61.38 -8.48
N ALA A 17 -23.55 62.52 -9.18
CA ALA A 17 -23.49 63.86 -8.56
C ALA A 17 -24.67 64.18 -7.63
N HIS A 18 -25.76 63.40 -7.68
CA HIS A 18 -26.97 63.60 -6.88
C HIS A 18 -26.98 62.80 -5.57
N VAL A 19 -25.94 62.01 -5.28
CA VAL A 19 -25.88 61.14 -4.10
C VAL A 19 -24.99 61.76 -3.02
N ASN A 20 -25.53 61.93 -1.81
CA ASN A 20 -24.77 62.45 -0.67
C ASN A 20 -23.87 61.37 -0.05
N TRP A 21 -22.72 61.13 -0.67
CA TRP A 21 -21.77 60.09 -0.29
C TRP A 21 -21.27 60.20 1.16
N THR A 22 -21.14 61.41 1.72
CA THR A 22 -20.67 61.58 3.12
C THR A 22 -21.67 60.98 4.11
N SER A 23 -22.97 61.14 3.87
CA SER A 23 -24.02 60.56 4.70
C SER A 23 -24.09 59.03 4.56
N ILE A 24 -23.88 58.50 3.36
CA ILE A 24 -23.91 57.05 3.08
C ILE A 24 -22.69 56.33 3.66
N CYS A 25 -21.52 56.97 3.59
CA CYS A 25 -20.29 56.45 4.19
C CYS A 25 -20.33 56.50 5.72
N ALA A 26 -21.04 57.47 6.32
CA ALA A 26 -21.24 57.55 7.76
C ALA A 26 -22.11 56.41 8.32
N LEU A 27 -22.93 55.75 7.50
CA LEU A 27 -23.75 54.60 7.92
C LEU A 27 -22.94 53.32 8.19
N GLY A 28 -21.68 53.26 7.72
CA GLY A 28 -20.76 52.16 8.05
C GLY A 28 -21.17 50.78 7.51
N PHE A 29 -21.97 50.68 6.45
CA PHE A 29 -22.34 49.40 5.84
C PHE A 29 -21.20 48.82 4.98
N SER A 30 -21.03 47.49 5.03
CA SER A 30 -19.88 46.85 4.37
C SER A 30 -19.97 46.85 2.84
N ASN A 31 -21.19 46.94 2.30
CA ASN A 31 -21.44 47.11 0.87
C ASN A 31 -20.97 48.47 0.34
N ASN A 32 -20.84 49.49 1.22
CA ASN A 32 -20.47 50.85 0.83
C ASN A 32 -18.95 51.06 0.81
N TRP A 33 -18.14 50.10 1.28
CA TRP A 33 -16.68 50.28 1.42
C TRP A 33 -15.98 50.65 0.12
N ALA A 34 -16.42 50.08 -1.02
CA ALA A 34 -15.85 50.41 -2.34
C ALA A 34 -16.10 51.88 -2.73
N CYS A 35 -17.18 52.47 -2.22
CA CYS A 35 -17.64 53.83 -2.50
C CYS A 35 -17.02 54.88 -1.56
N CYS A 36 -16.45 54.42 -0.44
CA CYS A 36 -15.98 55.25 0.67
C CYS A 36 -14.46 55.19 0.84
N ASP A 37 -13.71 54.85 -0.22
CA ASP A 37 -12.25 54.68 -0.22
C ASP A 37 -11.71 53.62 0.77
N LEU A 38 -12.58 52.71 1.26
CA LEU A 38 -12.26 51.61 2.18
C LEU A 38 -12.14 50.25 1.47
N ASN A 39 -11.82 50.27 0.16
CA ASN A 39 -11.79 49.08 -0.68
C ASN A 39 -10.84 47.97 -0.15
N ILE A 40 -9.74 48.36 0.51
CA ILE A 40 -8.79 47.41 1.10
C ILE A 40 -9.46 46.43 2.08
N LEU A 41 -10.52 46.84 2.78
CA LEU A 41 -11.27 46.01 3.72
C LEU A 41 -11.99 44.84 3.04
N ASN A 42 -12.38 44.98 1.76
CA ASN A 42 -13.00 43.91 0.99
C ASN A 42 -12.02 42.78 0.64
N ALA A 43 -10.71 43.07 0.57
CA ALA A 43 -9.68 42.11 0.15
C ALA A 43 -8.92 41.47 1.32
N VAL A 44 -8.66 42.23 2.38
CA VAL A 44 -7.76 41.81 3.49
C VAL A 44 -8.23 40.51 4.15
N LEU A 45 -9.48 40.42 4.60
CA LEU A 45 -9.94 39.21 5.27
C LEU A 45 -10.01 37.97 4.37
N PRO A 46 -10.59 38.00 3.14
CA PRO A 46 -10.58 36.82 2.28
C PRO A 46 -9.17 36.32 1.96
N THR A 47 -8.23 37.22 1.65
CA THR A 47 -6.82 36.83 1.41
C THR A 47 -6.16 36.25 2.66
N THR A 48 -6.43 36.82 3.84
CA THR A 48 -5.92 36.31 5.13
C THR A 48 -6.46 34.91 5.45
N LEU A 49 -7.77 34.68 5.27
CA LEU A 49 -8.36 33.37 5.53
C LEU A 49 -7.89 32.31 4.53
N TRP A 50 -7.76 32.64 3.24
CA TRP A 50 -7.20 31.72 2.25
C TRP A 50 -5.74 31.37 2.52
N THR A 51 -4.91 32.36 2.87
CA THR A 51 -3.48 32.12 3.19
C THR A 51 -3.32 31.26 4.43
N ILE A 52 -4.09 31.52 5.50
CA ILE A 52 -4.13 30.69 6.71
C ILE A 52 -4.61 29.27 6.38
N PHE A 53 -5.70 29.13 5.62
CA PHE A 53 -6.23 27.84 5.22
C PHE A 53 -5.20 27.01 4.45
N LEU A 54 -4.58 27.58 3.42
CA LEU A 54 -3.57 26.89 2.61
C LEU A 54 -2.33 26.56 3.45
N GLY A 55 -1.86 27.50 4.27
CA GLY A 55 -0.70 27.31 5.16
C GLY A 55 -0.92 26.17 6.16
N ILE A 56 -2.05 26.16 6.87
CA ILE A 56 -2.39 25.10 7.83
C ILE A 56 -2.62 23.76 7.11
N SER A 57 -3.31 23.76 5.96
CA SER A 57 -3.56 22.53 5.18
C SER A 57 -2.26 21.87 4.72
N LEU A 58 -1.36 22.67 4.13
CA LEU A 58 -0.07 22.18 3.63
C LEU A 58 0.82 21.70 4.77
N TRP A 59 0.90 22.47 5.86
CA TRP A 59 1.69 22.09 7.03
C TRP A 59 1.16 20.80 7.67
N PHE A 60 -0.16 20.70 7.86
CA PHE A 60 -0.80 19.50 8.41
C PHE A 60 -0.62 18.29 7.50
N GLY A 61 -0.81 18.45 6.18
CA GLY A 61 -0.63 17.39 5.18
C GLY A 61 0.81 16.87 5.12
N TRP A 62 1.79 17.76 5.24
CA TRP A 62 3.21 17.39 5.33
C TRP A 62 3.54 16.68 6.64
N PHE A 63 3.09 17.23 7.77
CA PHE A 63 3.36 16.68 9.11
C PHE A 63 2.77 15.27 9.29
N THR A 64 1.57 15.03 8.77
CA THR A 64 0.85 13.75 8.92
C THR A 64 1.15 12.74 7.81
N GLY A 65 1.73 13.16 6.69
CA GLY A 65 1.99 12.28 5.54
C GLY A 65 0.74 11.86 4.76
N ILE A 66 -0.38 12.59 4.91
CA ILE A 66 -1.69 12.32 4.29
C ILE A 66 -1.59 12.10 2.76
N VAL A 67 -0.72 12.85 2.08
CA VAL A 67 -0.54 12.75 0.61
C VAL A 67 -0.07 11.36 0.18
N ARG A 68 0.73 10.68 1.00
CA ARG A 68 1.17 9.31 0.72
C ARG A 68 0.01 8.32 0.85
N GLU A 69 -0.88 8.54 1.80
CA GLU A 69 -2.04 7.68 2.01
C GLU A 69 -3.09 7.84 0.91
N LEU A 70 -3.30 9.05 0.38
CA LEU A 70 -4.18 9.30 -0.78
C LEU A 70 -3.75 8.53 -2.05
N ARG A 71 -2.52 8.01 -2.09
CA ARG A 71 -2.01 7.17 -3.20
C ARG A 71 -2.19 5.67 -2.97
N THR A 72 -2.73 5.24 -1.83
CA THR A 72 -2.98 3.80 -1.59
C THR A 72 -4.03 3.27 -2.56
N SER A 73 -3.79 2.08 -3.10
CA SER A 73 -4.68 1.46 -4.06
C SER A 73 -5.95 0.92 -3.37
N VAL A 74 -6.99 0.71 -4.17
CA VAL A 74 -8.27 0.11 -3.75
C VAL A 74 -8.05 -1.29 -3.19
N ASP A 75 -7.13 -2.04 -3.80
CA ASP A 75 -6.82 -3.41 -3.41
C ASP A 75 -6.07 -3.45 -2.08
N ASP A 76 -5.15 -2.49 -1.84
CA ASP A 76 -4.50 -2.33 -0.53
C ASP A 76 -5.49 -1.93 0.56
N LEU A 77 -6.47 -1.06 0.24
CA LEU A 77 -7.47 -0.60 1.19
C LEU A 77 -8.44 -1.74 1.59
N HIS A 78 -8.73 -2.62 0.65
CA HIS A 78 -9.65 -3.74 0.84
C HIS A 78 -8.95 -5.08 1.08
N ASP A 79 -7.65 -5.09 1.38
CA ASP A 79 -6.95 -6.34 1.74
C ASP A 79 -7.75 -7.15 2.79
N ILE A 80 -7.87 -8.46 2.60
CA ILE A 80 -8.77 -9.35 3.35
C ILE A 80 -8.43 -9.30 4.85
N ASN A 81 -7.15 -9.33 5.21
CA ASN A 81 -6.71 -9.25 6.62
C ASN A 81 -7.16 -7.93 7.26
N THR A 82 -7.02 -6.87 6.47
CA THR A 82 -7.29 -5.51 6.85
C THR A 82 -8.80 -5.29 7.04
N GLN A 83 -9.63 -5.87 6.17
CA GLN A 83 -11.09 -5.92 6.31
C GLN A 83 -11.53 -6.77 7.51
N ALA A 84 -10.92 -7.94 7.72
CA ALA A 84 -11.23 -8.84 8.81
C ALA A 84 -10.96 -8.23 10.19
N LEU A 85 -9.85 -7.52 10.36
CA LEU A 85 -9.60 -6.76 11.59
C LEU A 85 -10.70 -5.72 11.84
N GLY A 86 -11.13 -5.02 10.79
CA GLY A 86 -12.24 -4.07 10.87
C GLY A 86 -13.53 -4.73 11.36
N VAL A 87 -13.84 -5.93 10.88
CA VAL A 87 -15.02 -6.70 11.30
C VAL A 87 -14.89 -7.17 12.76
N VAL A 88 -13.75 -7.75 13.15
CA VAL A 88 -13.55 -8.26 14.52
C VAL A 88 -13.63 -7.16 15.54
N VAL A 89 -12.92 -6.05 15.32
CA VAL A 89 -12.96 -4.94 16.29
C VAL A 89 -14.35 -4.33 16.33
N ALA A 90 -15.05 -4.20 15.18
CA ALA A 90 -16.42 -3.73 15.17
C ALA A 90 -17.37 -4.65 15.96
N ARG A 91 -17.15 -5.98 15.96
CA ARG A 91 -17.94 -6.92 16.78
C ARG A 91 -17.59 -6.82 18.26
N GLN A 92 -16.30 -6.88 18.60
CA GLN A 92 -15.82 -6.81 19.98
C GLN A 92 -16.22 -5.50 20.69
N THR A 93 -16.27 -4.40 19.94
CA THR A 93 -16.68 -3.09 20.48
C THR A 93 -18.19 -2.85 20.49
N GLN A 94 -19.00 -3.67 19.80
CA GLN A 94 -20.44 -3.44 19.66
C GLN A 94 -21.36 -4.53 20.24
N SER A 95 -20.83 -5.67 20.73
CA SER A 95 -21.66 -6.69 21.38
C SER A 95 -21.17 -7.04 22.79
N VAL A 96 -21.88 -6.54 23.81
CA VAL A 96 -22.03 -7.24 25.09
C VAL A 96 -23.41 -7.89 25.05
N LEU A 97 -23.46 -9.23 24.99
CA LEU A 97 -24.71 -10.00 25.13
C LEU A 97 -25.81 -9.68 24.09
N GLY A 98 -25.46 -9.54 22.81
CA GLY A 98 -26.46 -9.48 21.73
C GLY A 98 -27.31 -8.20 21.64
N ARG A 99 -26.98 -7.13 22.37
CA ARG A 99 -27.61 -5.80 22.21
C ARG A 99 -26.66 -4.82 21.52
N GLU A 100 -27.12 -4.22 20.41
CA GLU A 100 -26.43 -3.13 19.72
C GLU A 100 -26.42 -1.87 20.61
N ILE A 101 -25.23 -1.42 21.02
CA ILE A 101 -25.08 -0.11 21.66
C ILE A 101 -25.12 0.95 20.55
N GLY A 102 -26.18 1.78 20.52
CA GLY A 102 -26.30 2.89 19.58
C GLY A 102 -25.31 4.01 19.92
N ASP A 103 -24.10 3.99 19.33
CA ASP A 103 -23.17 5.12 19.44
C ASP A 103 -23.72 6.34 18.66
N PRO A 104 -24.04 7.47 19.34
CA PRO A 104 -24.61 8.66 18.70
C PRO A 104 -23.68 9.27 17.65
N ARG A 105 -22.36 9.01 17.71
CA ARG A 105 -21.38 9.48 16.70
C ARG A 105 -21.79 9.07 15.29
N ARG A 106 -22.31 7.84 15.13
CA ARG A 106 -22.68 7.30 13.82
C ARG A 106 -23.83 8.09 13.19
N VAL A 107 -24.85 8.42 13.97
CA VAL A 107 -25.99 9.22 13.50
C VAL A 107 -25.53 10.64 13.17
N LEU A 108 -24.70 11.25 14.01
CA LEU A 108 -24.16 12.59 13.76
C LEU A 108 -23.30 12.65 12.49
N MET A 109 -22.48 11.63 12.22
CA MET A 109 -21.73 11.54 10.97
C MET A 109 -22.62 11.38 9.74
N LEU A 110 -23.67 10.55 9.82
CA LEU A 110 -24.64 10.41 8.74
C LEU A 110 -25.37 11.73 8.47
N LEU A 111 -25.77 12.42 9.54
CA LEU A 111 -26.39 13.74 9.46
C LEU A 111 -25.43 14.75 8.81
N ALA A 112 -24.15 14.73 9.19
CA ALA A 112 -23.12 15.56 8.56
C ALA A 112 -22.94 15.26 7.06
N MET A 113 -23.05 14.00 6.65
CA MET A 113 -23.06 13.65 5.22
C MET A 113 -24.34 14.12 4.51
N GLY A 114 -25.47 14.15 5.21
CA GLY A 114 -26.70 14.77 4.71
C GLY A 114 -26.56 16.29 4.54
N THR A 115 -25.92 16.98 5.48
CA THR A 115 -25.70 18.44 5.37
C THR A 115 -24.72 18.79 4.25
N GLU A 116 -23.75 17.93 3.96
CA GLU A 116 -22.83 18.08 2.83
C GLU A 116 -23.50 17.99 1.46
N LEU A 117 -24.54 17.17 1.32
CA LEU A 117 -25.32 17.08 0.07
C LEU A 117 -25.84 18.45 -0.35
N VAL A 118 -26.36 19.23 0.60
CA VAL A 118 -26.82 20.60 0.36
C VAL A 118 -25.65 21.57 0.31
N GLY A 119 -24.69 21.43 1.23
CA GLY A 119 -23.59 22.36 1.42
C GLY A 119 -22.63 22.45 0.22
N PHE A 120 -22.33 21.33 -0.43
CA PHE A 120 -21.41 21.33 -1.58
C PHE A 120 -22.04 21.89 -2.85
N SER A 121 -23.35 21.78 -3.02
CA SER A 121 -24.09 22.44 -4.11
C SER A 121 -24.58 23.84 -3.76
N TYR A 122 -24.36 24.32 -2.54
CA TYR A 122 -24.91 25.60 -2.07
C TYR A 122 -24.47 26.78 -2.94
N LEU A 123 -23.17 26.87 -3.25
CA LEU A 123 -22.63 27.96 -4.08
C LEU A 123 -23.26 28.01 -5.49
N PRO A 124 -23.19 26.95 -6.32
CA PRO A 124 -23.75 27.02 -7.67
C PRO A 124 -25.27 27.24 -7.66
N VAL A 125 -25.99 26.67 -6.69
CA VAL A 125 -27.43 26.91 -6.53
C VAL A 125 -27.71 28.36 -6.15
N GLN A 126 -26.94 28.96 -5.22
CA GLN A 126 -27.11 30.36 -4.85
C GLN A 126 -26.84 31.31 -6.02
N LEU A 127 -25.88 31.01 -6.89
CA LEU A 127 -25.63 31.84 -8.08
C LEU A 127 -26.77 31.73 -9.11
N LEU A 128 -27.31 30.54 -9.31
CA LEU A 128 -28.51 30.34 -10.14
C LEU A 128 -29.72 31.09 -9.58
N LEU A 129 -29.92 31.04 -8.25
CA LEU A 129 -31.01 31.75 -7.59
C LEU A 129 -30.80 33.26 -7.59
N TYR A 130 -29.56 33.74 -7.39
CA TYR A 130 -29.21 35.16 -7.46
C TYR A 130 -29.61 35.75 -8.81
N GLU A 131 -29.38 35.01 -9.90
CA GLU A 131 -29.81 35.44 -11.23
C GLU A 131 -31.33 35.37 -11.41
N TYR A 132 -31.98 34.35 -10.83
CA TYR A 132 -33.45 34.21 -10.87
C TYR A 132 -34.19 35.31 -10.08
N THR A 133 -33.63 35.80 -8.98
CA THR A 133 -34.22 36.80 -8.08
C THR A 133 -33.73 38.23 -8.34
N ASN A 134 -33.14 38.48 -9.52
CA ASN A 134 -32.61 39.78 -9.93
C ASN A 134 -31.61 40.39 -8.91
N GLY A 135 -30.65 39.58 -8.45
CA GLY A 135 -29.50 40.07 -7.70
C GLY A 135 -29.60 39.96 -6.18
N THR A 136 -30.52 39.15 -5.66
CA THR A 136 -30.68 38.95 -4.20
C THR A 136 -30.32 37.52 -3.78
N PHE A 137 -29.38 37.38 -2.84
CA PHE A 137 -29.09 36.08 -2.26
C PHE A 137 -30.26 35.59 -1.42
N THR A 138 -30.61 34.31 -1.56
CA THR A 138 -31.78 33.73 -0.89
C THR A 138 -31.37 33.03 0.42
N ALA A 139 -32.28 33.00 1.40
CA ALA A 139 -32.08 32.34 2.70
C ALA A 139 -30.93 32.92 3.57
N GLN A 140 -30.69 34.23 3.49
CA GLN A 140 -29.81 34.92 4.43
C GLN A 140 -30.42 34.92 5.85
N SER A 141 -29.58 34.66 6.85
CA SER A 141 -29.98 34.71 8.27
C SER A 141 -30.00 36.16 8.75
N SER A 142 -30.93 36.51 9.65
CA SER A 142 -30.89 37.82 10.32
C SER A 142 -29.63 37.97 11.18
N ALA A 143 -29.15 39.20 11.37
CA ALA A 143 -27.93 39.48 12.11
C ALA A 143 -27.97 38.96 13.56
N GLY A 144 -29.12 39.11 14.23
CA GLY A 144 -29.32 38.57 15.58
C GLY A 144 -29.22 37.04 15.63
N PHE A 145 -29.74 36.35 14.61
CA PHE A 145 -29.64 34.89 14.53
C PHE A 145 -28.21 34.42 14.21
N GLN A 146 -27.47 35.15 13.37
CA GLN A 146 -26.05 34.90 13.11
C GLN A 146 -25.21 35.04 14.39
N TRP A 147 -25.43 36.09 15.17
CA TRP A 147 -24.79 36.27 16.47
C TRP A 147 -25.11 35.14 17.45
N LEU A 148 -26.38 34.73 17.55
CA LEU A 148 -26.78 33.62 18.40
C LEU A 148 -26.06 32.33 18.01
N LYS A 149 -26.02 32.01 16.70
CA LYS A 149 -25.29 30.85 16.17
C LYS A 149 -23.81 30.90 16.56
N PHE A 150 -23.17 32.06 16.41
CA PHE A 150 -21.77 32.24 16.75
C PHE A 150 -21.50 32.02 18.23
N CYS A 151 -22.26 32.68 19.10
CA CYS A 151 -22.11 32.54 20.55
C CYS A 151 -22.28 31.09 20.99
N LEU A 152 -23.31 30.41 20.49
CA LEU A 152 -23.60 29.02 20.84
C LEU A 152 -22.49 28.06 20.35
N LEU A 153 -22.07 28.16 19.09
CA LEU A 153 -21.06 27.27 18.51
C LEU A 153 -19.65 27.56 19.07
N THR A 154 -19.36 28.82 19.37
CA THR A 154 -18.12 29.23 20.04
C THR A 154 -18.08 28.73 21.48
N LEU A 155 -19.20 28.76 22.21
CA LEU A 155 -19.31 28.17 23.55
C LEU A 155 -19.03 26.66 23.51
N LEU A 156 -19.59 25.93 22.52
CA LEU A 156 -19.29 24.51 22.33
C LEU A 156 -17.81 24.27 22.01
N LEU A 157 -17.19 25.13 21.20
CA LEU A 157 -15.74 25.07 20.93
C LEU A 157 -14.94 25.24 22.22
N TRP A 158 -15.24 26.28 23.02
CA TRP A 158 -14.57 26.52 24.30
C TRP A 158 -14.72 25.35 25.29
N LEU A 159 -15.92 24.76 25.37
CA LEU A 159 -16.16 23.56 26.18
C LEU A 159 -15.26 22.39 25.78
N LEU A 160 -14.95 22.24 24.48
CA LEU A 160 -14.04 21.22 23.98
C LEU A 160 -12.55 21.56 24.19
N LEU A 161 -12.21 22.83 24.36
CA LEU A 161 -10.84 23.31 24.63
C LEU A 161 -10.47 23.25 26.13
N LEU A 162 -11.46 23.14 27.02
CA LEU A 162 -11.22 23.09 28.46
C LEU A 162 -10.29 21.92 28.86
N PRO A 163 -9.37 22.11 29.82
CA PRO A 163 -8.47 21.06 30.28
C PRO A 163 -9.23 19.82 30.76
N ARG A 164 -8.75 18.63 30.35
CA ARG A 164 -9.36 17.33 30.71
C ARG A 164 -9.56 17.10 32.20
N ARG A 165 -8.78 17.78 33.06
CA ARG A 165 -8.92 17.69 34.53
C ARG A 165 -10.28 18.23 35.01
N VAL A 166 -10.80 19.25 34.35
CA VAL A 166 -12.10 19.88 34.66
C VAL A 166 -13.26 19.04 34.09
N THR A 167 -13.05 18.41 32.94
CA THR A 167 -14.11 17.76 32.17
C THR A 167 -14.19 16.24 32.34
N ARG A 168 -13.42 15.62 33.24
CA ARG A 168 -13.37 14.14 33.41
C ARG A 168 -14.74 13.46 33.50
N ARG A 169 -15.71 14.07 34.19
CA ARG A 169 -17.06 13.51 34.36
C ARG A 169 -17.92 13.57 33.08
N ILE A 170 -17.58 14.46 32.15
CA ILE A 170 -18.34 14.75 30.92
C ILE A 170 -17.53 14.38 29.67
N ASP A 171 -16.29 13.92 29.81
CA ASP A 171 -15.37 13.60 28.70
C ASP A 171 -15.99 12.61 27.70
N GLY A 172 -16.79 11.66 28.19
CA GLY A 172 -17.59 10.77 27.34
C GLY A 172 -18.59 11.52 26.45
N LEU A 173 -19.36 12.47 27.00
CA LEU A 173 -20.31 13.30 26.25
C LEU A 173 -19.59 14.27 25.30
N LEU A 174 -18.53 14.91 25.77
CA LEU A 174 -17.73 15.85 24.96
C LEU A 174 -17.12 15.15 23.74
N THR A 175 -16.55 13.97 23.93
CA THR A 175 -15.92 13.22 22.85
C THR A 175 -16.92 12.48 21.96
N LYS A 176 -18.04 11.97 22.51
CA LYS A 176 -19.03 11.17 21.75
C LYS A 176 -20.17 11.97 21.13
N VAL A 177 -20.49 13.15 21.63
CA VAL A 177 -21.65 13.93 21.17
C VAL A 177 -21.22 15.33 20.72
N VAL A 178 -20.59 16.10 21.60
CA VAL A 178 -20.30 17.53 21.32
C VAL A 178 -19.26 17.70 20.20
N ALA A 179 -18.17 16.95 20.23
CA ALA A 179 -17.13 17.05 19.20
C ALA A 179 -17.63 16.65 17.80
N PRO A 180 -18.31 15.50 17.60
CA PRO A 180 -18.93 15.18 16.29
C PRO A 180 -20.01 16.20 15.89
N LEU A 181 -20.83 16.67 16.83
CA LEU A 181 -21.85 17.68 16.52
C LEU A 181 -21.21 18.96 15.96
N LEU A 182 -20.15 19.47 16.60
CA LEU A 182 -19.50 20.72 16.20
C LEU A 182 -18.62 20.56 14.95
N PHE A 183 -17.70 19.59 14.95
CA PHE A 183 -16.69 19.43 13.89
C PHE A 183 -17.19 18.68 12.66
N ASP A 184 -18.30 17.95 12.76
CA ASP A 184 -18.93 17.29 11.61
C ASP A 184 -20.26 17.93 11.22
N THR A 185 -21.31 17.77 12.03
CA THR A 185 -22.66 18.16 11.65
C THR A 185 -22.81 19.66 11.42
N CYS A 186 -22.35 20.47 12.37
CA CYS A 186 -22.47 21.91 12.37
C CYS A 186 -21.28 22.60 11.69
N SER A 187 -20.33 21.86 11.12
CA SER A 187 -19.06 22.41 10.64
C SER A 187 -19.22 23.48 9.55
N LEU A 188 -20.05 23.21 8.54
CA LEU A 188 -20.37 24.17 7.48
C LEU A 188 -21.10 25.40 8.04
N PHE A 189 -22.10 25.19 8.90
CA PHE A 189 -22.85 26.27 9.53
C PHE A 189 -21.96 27.19 10.37
N TYR A 190 -21.04 26.60 11.15
CA TYR A 190 -20.14 27.37 11.98
C TYR A 190 -19.12 28.14 11.14
N MET A 191 -18.55 27.52 10.09
CA MET A 191 -17.64 28.21 9.18
C MET A 191 -18.28 29.42 8.50
N TYR A 192 -19.50 29.27 7.96
CA TYR A 192 -20.23 30.40 7.39
C TYR A 192 -20.45 31.51 8.43
N THR A 193 -20.83 31.14 9.66
CA THR A 193 -21.07 32.12 10.73
C THR A 193 -19.79 32.87 11.15
N ILE A 194 -18.64 32.16 11.24
CA ILE A 194 -17.34 32.77 11.54
C ILE A 194 -16.95 33.78 10.45
N ILE A 195 -17.14 33.40 9.18
CA ILE A 195 -16.83 34.25 8.03
C ILE A 195 -17.77 35.46 8.02
N ASP A 196 -19.08 35.27 8.22
CA ASP A 196 -20.07 36.36 8.22
C ASP A 196 -19.80 37.42 9.28
N ILE A 197 -19.43 37.00 10.50
CA ILE A 197 -19.06 37.92 11.58
C ILE A 197 -17.71 38.57 11.32
N GLY A 198 -16.71 37.82 10.91
CA GLY A 198 -15.38 38.37 10.62
C GLY A 198 -15.42 39.40 9.49
N ALA A 199 -16.23 39.14 8.46
CA ALA A 199 -16.32 39.95 7.26
C ALA A 199 -17.42 41.01 7.30
N CYS A 200 -18.26 41.02 8.33
CA CYS A 200 -19.47 41.84 8.38
C CYS A 200 -20.34 41.72 7.12
N SER A 201 -20.54 40.47 6.66
CA SER A 201 -21.30 40.14 5.45
C SER A 201 -22.66 39.52 5.75
N ASN A 202 -23.48 39.35 4.72
CA ASN A 202 -24.79 38.68 4.80
C ASN A 202 -25.73 39.27 5.87
N GLY A 203 -25.81 40.60 5.90
CA GLY A 203 -26.69 41.35 6.79
C GLY A 203 -26.16 41.56 8.20
N MET A 204 -24.95 41.11 8.53
CA MET A 204 -24.33 41.36 9.85
C MET A 204 -24.11 42.83 10.17
N ASP A 205 -23.94 43.66 9.15
CA ASP A 205 -23.79 45.11 9.23
C ASP A 205 -25.11 45.83 9.59
N THR A 206 -26.26 45.15 9.53
CA THR A 206 -27.54 45.68 10.04
C THR A 206 -27.64 45.66 11.57
N TRP A 207 -26.72 44.99 12.26
CA TRP A 207 -26.68 44.97 13.71
C TRP A 207 -25.96 46.21 14.25
N VAL A 208 -26.73 47.07 14.91
CA VAL A 208 -26.25 48.33 15.51
C VAL A 208 -25.85 48.08 16.95
N LEU A 209 -24.62 48.47 17.30
CA LEU A 209 -24.08 48.41 18.66
C LEU A 209 -24.68 49.53 19.54
N PRO A 210 -24.57 49.45 20.88
CA PRO A 210 -25.08 50.47 21.79
C PRO A 210 -24.52 51.88 21.56
N ASP A 211 -23.36 51.99 20.91
CA ASP A 211 -22.71 53.26 20.54
C ASP A 211 -23.18 53.80 19.18
N GLY A 212 -24.16 53.15 18.54
CA GLY A 212 -24.68 53.51 17.23
C GLY A 212 -23.81 53.07 16.06
N THR A 213 -22.66 52.44 16.31
CA THR A 213 -21.77 51.94 15.26
C THR A 213 -22.20 50.55 14.78
N THR A 214 -21.84 50.20 13.55
CA THR A 214 -22.04 48.85 13.00
C THR A 214 -20.70 48.13 12.92
N CYS A 215 -20.74 46.80 12.76
CA CYS A 215 -19.50 46.02 12.63
C CYS A 215 -18.73 46.37 11.33
N GLY A 216 -19.41 46.96 10.34
CA GLY A 216 -18.80 47.43 9.09
C GLY A 216 -18.09 48.79 9.18
N SER A 217 -18.18 49.49 10.32
CA SER A 217 -17.48 50.76 10.52
C SER A 217 -15.95 50.58 10.60
N GLU A 218 -15.19 51.53 10.05
CA GLU A 218 -13.71 51.47 9.98
C GLU A 218 -13.06 51.27 11.36
N SER A 219 -13.60 51.93 12.40
CA SER A 219 -13.10 51.87 13.77
C SER A 219 -13.33 50.52 14.47
N ARG A 220 -14.28 49.71 13.99
CA ARG A 220 -14.68 48.43 14.62
C ARG A 220 -14.34 47.21 13.77
N TYR A 221 -14.23 47.35 12.46
CA TYR A 221 -14.01 46.23 11.55
C TYR A 221 -12.79 45.38 11.92
N GLY A 222 -11.68 46.00 12.32
CA GLY A 222 -10.48 45.28 12.74
C GLY A 222 -10.70 44.32 13.92
N VAL A 223 -11.60 44.68 14.86
CA VAL A 223 -11.94 43.83 16.01
C VAL A 223 -12.73 42.61 15.55
N PHE A 224 -13.73 42.80 14.68
CA PHE A 224 -14.54 41.71 14.14
C PHE A 224 -13.72 40.79 13.23
N ALA A 225 -12.87 41.35 12.38
CA ALA A 225 -11.95 40.61 11.53
C ALA A 225 -10.96 39.77 12.36
N ALA A 226 -10.39 40.33 13.44
CA ALA A 226 -9.52 39.60 14.36
C ALA A 226 -10.26 38.47 15.09
N LEU A 227 -11.49 38.74 15.57
CA LEU A 227 -12.35 37.75 16.22
C LEU A 227 -12.68 36.59 15.27
N GLY A 228 -13.11 36.89 14.04
CA GLY A 228 -13.41 35.90 13.02
C GLY A 228 -12.16 35.07 12.65
N THR A 229 -11.02 35.72 12.47
CA THR A 229 -9.75 35.03 12.14
C THR A 229 -9.28 34.12 13.26
N ALA A 230 -9.33 34.57 14.52
CA ALA A 230 -8.96 33.75 15.67
C ALA A 230 -9.88 32.54 15.81
N SER A 231 -11.20 32.73 15.71
CA SER A 231 -12.17 31.64 15.72
C SER A 231 -11.98 30.66 14.56
N PHE A 232 -11.65 31.16 13.36
CA PHE A 232 -11.36 30.34 12.19
C PHE A 232 -10.14 29.44 12.43
N VAL A 233 -9.01 30.01 12.87
CA VAL A 233 -7.78 29.27 13.14
C VAL A 233 -8.02 28.19 14.20
N LEU A 234 -8.64 28.56 15.32
CA LEU A 234 -8.94 27.63 16.41
C LEU A 234 -9.87 26.52 15.92
N PHE A 235 -11.00 26.86 15.30
CA PHE A 235 -11.96 25.86 14.84
C PHE A 235 -11.36 24.92 13.78
N TYR A 236 -10.67 25.47 12.78
CA TYR A 236 -10.10 24.69 11.68
C TYR A 236 -9.00 23.75 12.16
N TRP A 237 -8.06 24.25 12.98
CA TRP A 237 -7.00 23.42 13.58
C TRP A 237 -7.58 22.30 14.43
N HIS A 238 -8.53 22.62 15.32
CA HIS A 238 -9.14 21.61 16.19
C HIS A 238 -10.01 20.61 15.43
N SER A 239 -10.62 21.01 14.31
CA SER A 239 -11.32 20.10 13.40
C SER A 239 -10.35 19.08 12.79
N LEU A 240 -9.20 19.51 12.29
CA LEU A 240 -8.16 18.59 11.76
C LEU A 240 -7.61 17.65 12.84
N GLN A 241 -7.34 18.16 14.04
CA GLN A 241 -6.92 17.35 15.18
C GLN A 241 -8.02 16.38 15.64
N TYR A 242 -9.28 16.78 15.55
CA TYR A 242 -10.41 15.88 15.79
C TYR A 242 -10.45 14.76 14.76
N LYS A 243 -10.29 15.06 13.46
CA LYS A 243 -10.24 14.04 12.40
C LYS A 243 -9.09 13.06 12.57
N LEU A 244 -7.92 13.55 12.97
CA LEU A 244 -6.77 12.70 13.26
C LEU A 244 -7.02 11.79 14.46
N ARG A 245 -7.59 12.31 15.56
CA ARG A 245 -7.92 11.48 16.75
C ARG A 245 -9.07 10.52 16.51
N LEU A 246 -10.05 10.93 15.71
CA LEU A 246 -11.16 10.08 15.32
C LEU A 246 -10.64 8.87 14.56
N ASN A 247 -9.61 9.05 13.72
CA ASN A 247 -8.95 7.96 13.01
C ASN A 247 -8.45 6.85 13.94
N ASP A 248 -7.82 7.21 15.05
CA ASP A 248 -7.34 6.22 16.04
C ASP A 248 -8.50 5.50 16.75
N GLN A 249 -9.70 6.09 16.71
CA GLN A 249 -10.94 5.57 17.30
C GLN A 249 -11.88 4.94 16.26
N VAL A 250 -11.47 4.86 14.97
CA VAL A 250 -12.29 4.44 13.82
C VAL A 250 -12.85 3.03 13.99
N PHE A 251 -12.22 2.17 14.78
CA PHE A 251 -12.68 0.79 14.92
C PHE A 251 -14.02 0.66 15.66
N ALA A 252 -14.45 1.68 16.41
CA ALA A 252 -15.75 1.69 17.10
C ALA A 252 -16.89 2.31 16.27
N VAL A 253 -16.57 3.16 15.28
CA VAL A 253 -17.54 3.96 14.52
C VAL A 253 -17.48 3.56 13.05
N ARG A 254 -18.16 2.45 12.73
CA ARG A 254 -18.30 1.85 11.39
C ARG A 254 -18.34 2.89 10.26
N PHE A 255 -17.21 3.19 9.62
CA PHE A 255 -17.01 3.49 8.19
C PHE A 255 -15.50 3.54 7.94
N ARG A 256 -14.91 2.53 7.28
CA ARG A 256 -13.49 2.62 6.94
C ARG A 256 -13.32 3.49 5.70
N TYR A 257 -13.22 4.78 5.92
CA TYR A 257 -12.61 5.70 4.97
C TYR A 257 -11.09 5.71 5.22
N GLN A 258 -10.30 5.98 4.18
CA GLN A 258 -8.88 6.31 4.39
C GLN A 258 -8.77 7.50 5.34
N THR A 259 -7.74 7.52 6.18
CA THR A 259 -7.63 8.50 7.27
C THR A 259 -7.46 9.91 6.72
N SER A 260 -6.67 10.00 5.65
CA SER A 260 -6.54 11.12 4.73
C SER A 260 -7.87 11.65 4.18
N PHE A 261 -8.85 10.78 3.91
CA PHE A 261 -10.14 11.20 3.36
C PHE A 261 -10.95 12.05 4.35
N GLY A 262 -10.88 11.74 5.65
CA GLY A 262 -11.54 12.56 6.68
C GLY A 262 -11.02 13.99 6.73
N SER A 263 -9.71 14.18 6.51
CA SER A 263 -9.08 15.50 6.41
C SER A 263 -9.39 16.19 5.09
N LEU A 264 -9.38 15.45 3.98
CA LEU A 264 -9.80 15.95 2.67
C LEU A 264 -11.21 16.54 2.71
N MET A 265 -12.14 15.88 3.41
CA MET A 265 -13.49 16.42 3.57
C MET A 265 -13.53 17.72 4.39
N ALA A 266 -12.71 17.85 5.44
CA ALA A 266 -12.59 19.10 6.18
C ALA A 266 -12.02 20.22 5.28
N TYR A 267 -11.06 19.90 4.42
CA TYR A 267 -10.52 20.83 3.42
C TYR A 267 -11.60 21.30 2.45
N THR A 268 -12.35 20.36 1.87
CA THR A 268 -13.41 20.67 0.92
C THR A 268 -14.51 21.52 1.54
N ARG A 269 -14.97 21.19 2.75
CA ARG A 269 -15.98 21.99 3.48
C ARG A 269 -15.51 23.44 3.67
N THR A 270 -14.26 23.61 4.10
CA THR A 270 -13.67 24.93 4.34
C THR A 270 -13.50 25.72 3.03
N ALA A 271 -12.97 25.07 1.99
CA ALA A 271 -12.79 25.67 0.67
C ALA A 271 -14.13 26.10 0.03
N CYS A 272 -15.21 25.34 0.23
CA CYS A 272 -16.54 25.72 -0.25
C CYS A 272 -17.05 27.00 0.45
N CYS A 273 -16.92 27.09 1.77
CA CYS A 273 -17.32 28.28 2.53
C CYS A 273 -16.50 29.52 2.12
N LEU A 274 -15.16 29.38 2.01
CA LEU A 274 -14.29 30.47 1.56
C LEU A 274 -14.58 30.84 0.09
N GLY A 275 -14.87 29.86 -0.76
CA GLY A 275 -15.26 30.06 -2.14
C GLY A 275 -16.52 30.91 -2.27
N PHE A 276 -17.57 30.59 -1.51
CA PHE A 276 -18.80 31.39 -1.49
C PHE A 276 -18.54 32.84 -1.07
N PHE A 277 -17.80 33.04 0.02
CA PHE A 277 -17.43 34.39 0.46
C PHE A 277 -16.61 35.16 -0.59
N THR A 278 -15.69 34.48 -1.27
CA THR A 278 -14.89 35.06 -2.35
C THR A 278 -15.77 35.48 -3.52
N VAL A 279 -16.75 34.66 -3.92
CA VAL A 279 -17.70 34.98 -4.98
C VAL A 279 -18.52 36.23 -4.65
N GLN A 280 -19.03 36.34 -3.42
CA GLN A 280 -19.78 37.52 -2.98
C GLN A 280 -18.99 38.81 -3.16
N ARG A 281 -17.68 38.79 -2.87
CA ARG A 281 -16.81 39.96 -3.05
C ARG A 281 -16.44 40.19 -4.51
N LEU A 282 -16.20 39.15 -5.30
CA LEU A 282 -15.85 39.28 -6.72
C LEU A 282 -17.01 39.84 -7.56
N LEU A 283 -18.25 39.54 -7.20
CA LEU A 283 -19.44 40.11 -7.87
C LEU A 283 -19.55 41.64 -7.72
N LEU A 284 -18.83 42.26 -6.78
CA LEU A 284 -18.78 43.72 -6.63
C LEU A 284 -17.84 44.40 -7.64
N TYR A 285 -16.84 43.67 -8.17
CA TYR A 285 -15.78 44.25 -9.02
C TYR A 285 -15.81 43.75 -10.46
N PHE A 286 -16.29 42.53 -10.66
CA PHE A 286 -16.24 41.85 -11.94
C PHE A 286 -17.65 41.60 -12.49
N ASN A 287 -17.76 41.52 -13.81
CA ASN A 287 -19.01 41.14 -14.46
C ASN A 287 -19.48 39.77 -13.93
N LYS A 288 -20.74 39.73 -13.46
CA LYS A 288 -21.37 38.54 -12.89
C LYS A 288 -21.25 37.29 -13.77
N ILE A 289 -21.35 37.43 -15.09
CA ILE A 289 -21.28 36.31 -16.04
C ILE A 289 -19.89 35.65 -15.98
N HIS A 290 -18.82 36.44 -15.94
CA HIS A 290 -17.45 35.91 -15.84
C HIS A 290 -17.20 35.23 -14.50
N VAL A 291 -17.73 35.78 -13.41
CA VAL A 291 -17.65 35.16 -12.08
C VAL A 291 -18.39 33.82 -12.08
N PHE A 292 -19.61 33.75 -12.63
CA PHE A 292 -20.37 32.51 -12.71
C PHE A 292 -19.66 31.44 -13.55
N LEU A 293 -19.09 31.83 -14.69
CA LEU A 293 -18.36 30.92 -15.57
C LEU A 293 -17.09 30.38 -14.90
N ALA A 294 -16.29 31.24 -14.27
CA ALA A 294 -15.07 30.82 -13.58
C ALA A 294 -15.35 29.84 -12.44
N PHE A 295 -16.34 30.16 -11.58
CA PHE A 295 -16.67 29.32 -10.43
C PHE A 295 -17.42 28.05 -10.80
N SER A 296 -18.26 28.06 -11.84
CA SER A 296 -18.89 26.84 -12.34
C SER A 296 -17.84 25.84 -12.85
N ILE A 297 -16.83 26.30 -13.62
CA ILE A 297 -15.72 25.45 -14.07
C ILE A 297 -14.91 24.93 -12.88
N PHE A 298 -14.48 25.82 -11.98
CA PHE A 298 -13.68 25.44 -10.82
C PHE A 298 -14.39 24.39 -9.95
N ASN A 299 -15.66 24.63 -9.62
CA ASN A 299 -16.46 23.74 -8.78
C ASN A 299 -16.73 22.40 -9.49
N MET A 300 -17.04 22.44 -10.78
CA MET A 300 -17.23 21.23 -11.60
C MET A 300 -15.97 20.37 -11.62
N VAL A 301 -14.78 20.96 -11.83
CA VAL A 301 -13.50 20.22 -11.84
C VAL A 301 -13.22 19.61 -10.46
N LEU A 302 -13.32 20.40 -9.39
CA LEU A 302 -13.06 19.94 -8.02
C LEU A 302 -13.94 18.74 -7.64
N PHE A 303 -15.25 18.86 -7.84
CA PHE A 303 -16.18 17.80 -7.46
C PHE A 303 -16.17 16.61 -8.43
N SER A 304 -15.79 16.80 -9.70
CA SER A 304 -15.53 15.68 -10.61
C SER A 304 -14.32 14.86 -10.17
N LEU A 305 -13.24 15.52 -9.71
CA LEU A 305 -12.07 14.85 -9.15
C LEU A 305 -12.42 14.09 -7.86
N LEU A 306 -13.20 14.69 -6.97
CA LEU A 306 -13.67 14.03 -5.74
C LEU A 306 -14.62 12.86 -6.03
N LEU A 307 -15.52 13.01 -7.01
CA LEU A 307 -16.41 11.95 -7.45
C LEU A 307 -15.61 10.78 -8.05
N ARG A 308 -14.63 11.06 -8.92
CA ARG A 308 -13.72 10.04 -9.45
C ARG A 308 -12.93 9.36 -8.34
N TYR A 309 -12.40 10.13 -7.39
CA TYR A 309 -11.67 9.59 -6.25
C TYR A 309 -12.56 8.64 -5.43
N ASN A 310 -13.78 9.04 -5.10
CA ASN A 310 -14.72 8.21 -4.36
C ASN A 310 -15.12 6.95 -5.18
N TYR A 311 -15.30 7.12 -6.49
CA TYR A 311 -15.67 6.02 -7.37
C TYR A 311 -14.56 4.97 -7.53
N VAL A 312 -13.29 5.40 -7.54
CA VAL A 312 -12.13 4.51 -7.60
C VAL A 312 -11.94 3.82 -6.26
N ASN A 313 -11.86 4.58 -5.17
CA ASN A 313 -11.47 4.05 -3.86
C ASN A 313 -12.58 3.37 -3.04
N GLN A 314 -13.85 3.56 -3.39
CA GLN A 314 -15.04 2.85 -2.88
C GLN A 314 -14.93 2.42 -1.40
N PRO A 315 -14.89 3.34 -0.43
CA PRO A 315 -14.72 3.03 1.00
C PRO A 315 -15.96 2.30 1.58
N CYS A 316 -16.12 1.01 1.25
CA CYS A 316 -17.31 0.22 1.52
C CYS A 316 -16.99 -0.93 2.47
N LEU A 317 -16.85 -0.66 3.77
CA LEU A 317 -16.75 -1.70 4.80
C LEU A 317 -17.98 -1.69 5.70
N GLY A 318 -18.59 -2.87 5.91
CA GLY A 318 -19.80 -2.98 6.72
C GLY A 318 -20.98 -2.23 6.08
N VAL A 319 -21.78 -1.60 6.94
CA VAL A 319 -22.89 -0.66 6.64
C VAL A 319 -22.50 0.60 5.82
N GLY A 320 -21.26 0.69 5.33
CA GLY A 320 -20.74 1.81 4.54
C GLY A 320 -21.33 2.01 3.15
N LEU A 321 -22.18 1.09 2.66
CA LEU A 321 -22.82 1.21 1.35
C LEU A 321 -23.67 2.49 1.24
N PHE A 322 -24.54 2.74 2.24
CA PHE A 322 -25.41 3.91 2.24
C PHE A 322 -24.61 5.22 2.30
N PRO A 323 -23.62 5.37 3.20
CA PRO A 323 -22.82 6.61 3.30
C PRO A 323 -21.92 6.84 2.10
N ASN A 324 -21.37 5.79 1.50
CA ASN A 324 -20.65 5.90 0.25
C ASN A 324 -21.54 6.41 -0.88
N ASN A 325 -22.77 5.89 -1.01
CA ASN A 325 -23.73 6.39 -1.99
C ASN A 325 -24.16 7.84 -1.72
N LEU A 326 -24.38 8.20 -0.45
CA LEU A 326 -24.73 9.57 -0.06
C LEU A 326 -23.60 10.56 -0.39
N ARG A 327 -22.34 10.15 -0.20
CA ARG A 327 -21.15 10.92 -0.59
C ARG A 327 -21.04 11.09 -2.11
N SER A 328 -21.13 9.99 -2.86
CA SER A 328 -21.14 10.03 -4.33
C SER A 328 -22.25 10.93 -4.85
N LEU A 329 -23.45 10.85 -4.26
CA LEU A 329 -24.56 11.73 -4.59
C LEU A 329 -24.21 13.19 -4.29
N SER A 330 -23.65 13.51 -3.12
CA SER A 330 -23.25 14.88 -2.76
C SER A 330 -22.28 15.50 -3.77
N PHE A 331 -21.27 14.74 -4.21
CA PHE A 331 -20.34 15.20 -5.23
C PHE A 331 -21.00 15.33 -6.61
N ALA A 332 -21.82 14.36 -7.00
CA ALA A 332 -22.54 14.39 -8.27
C ALA A 332 -23.55 15.54 -8.35
N THR A 333 -24.24 15.87 -7.26
CA THR A 333 -25.16 17.02 -7.17
C THR A 333 -24.41 18.34 -7.34
N SER A 334 -23.23 18.47 -6.76
CA SER A 334 -22.38 19.65 -6.98
C SER A 334 -21.91 19.77 -8.43
N VAL A 335 -21.52 18.67 -9.07
CA VAL A 335 -21.21 18.65 -10.52
C VAL A 335 -22.43 19.04 -11.35
N TYR A 336 -23.59 18.42 -11.08
CA TYR A 336 -24.85 18.67 -11.79
C TYR A 336 -25.26 20.15 -11.76
N THR A 337 -25.29 20.73 -10.57
CA THR A 337 -25.65 22.15 -10.36
C THR A 337 -24.63 23.09 -10.98
N SER A 338 -23.33 22.76 -10.94
CA SER A 338 -22.27 23.53 -11.61
C SER A 338 -22.38 23.47 -13.13
N THR A 339 -22.76 22.33 -13.72
CA THR A 339 -22.99 22.18 -15.16
C THR A 339 -24.18 23.03 -15.64
N ILE A 340 -25.26 23.09 -14.86
CA ILE A 340 -26.41 23.96 -15.17
C ILE A 340 -25.99 25.43 -15.11
N LEU A 341 -25.29 25.84 -14.05
CA LEU A 341 -24.76 27.19 -13.93
C LEU A 341 -23.85 27.55 -15.12
N PHE A 342 -22.95 26.64 -15.51
CA PHE A 342 -22.10 26.83 -16.68
C PHE A 342 -22.92 27.01 -17.96
N GLY A 343 -23.90 26.14 -18.22
CA GLY A 343 -24.74 26.21 -19.41
C GLY A 343 -25.53 27.50 -19.52
N ILE A 344 -26.15 27.94 -18.42
CA ILE A 344 -26.89 29.21 -18.39
C ILE A 344 -25.93 30.40 -18.53
N SER A 345 -24.77 30.37 -17.88
CA SER A 345 -23.76 31.45 -17.99
C SER A 345 -23.25 31.59 -19.42
N CYS A 346 -22.97 30.48 -20.11
CA CYS A 346 -22.58 30.49 -21.52
C CYS A 346 -23.70 31.02 -22.42
N ALA A 347 -24.96 30.66 -22.16
CA ALA A 347 -26.09 31.16 -22.92
C ALA A 347 -26.27 32.68 -22.75
N LEU A 348 -26.15 33.20 -21.52
CA LEU A 348 -26.19 34.63 -21.22
C LEU A 348 -25.04 35.39 -21.89
N GLN A 349 -23.82 34.83 -21.85
CA GLN A 349 -22.67 35.43 -22.52
C GLN A 349 -22.84 35.48 -24.05
N ALA A 350 -23.38 34.41 -24.64
CA ALA A 350 -23.59 34.33 -26.08
C ALA A 350 -24.71 35.27 -26.58
N SER A 351 -25.76 35.46 -25.78
CA SER A 351 -26.86 36.38 -26.11
C SER A 351 -26.57 37.84 -25.76
N GLY A 352 -25.49 38.13 -25.03
CA GLY A 352 -25.20 39.46 -24.50
C GLY A 352 -26.29 39.97 -23.54
N ALA A 353 -27.06 39.07 -22.92
CA ALA A 353 -28.20 39.44 -22.09
C ALA A 353 -27.75 39.66 -20.64
N GLU A 354 -28.23 40.73 -20.02
CA GLU A 354 -27.92 41.05 -18.63
C GLU A 354 -28.76 40.25 -17.62
N SER A 355 -29.85 39.60 -18.04
CA SER A 355 -30.73 38.83 -17.15
C SER A 355 -31.24 37.54 -17.79
N MET A 356 -31.65 36.58 -16.94
CA MET A 356 -32.21 35.31 -17.41
C MET A 356 -33.48 35.50 -18.23
N SER A 357 -33.49 34.95 -19.46
CA SER A 357 -34.69 34.90 -20.30
C SER A 357 -35.70 33.87 -19.79
N LEU A 358 -36.96 34.02 -20.22
CA LEU A 358 -38.05 33.10 -19.85
C LEU A 358 -37.77 31.65 -20.26
N VAL A 359 -37.02 31.44 -21.36
CA VAL A 359 -36.53 30.11 -21.78
C VAL A 359 -35.52 29.55 -20.78
N GLN A 360 -34.55 30.35 -20.32
CA GLN A 360 -33.55 29.92 -19.36
C GLN A 360 -34.17 29.60 -17.99
N GLN A 361 -35.21 30.34 -17.59
CA GLN A 361 -35.98 30.03 -16.38
C GLN A 361 -36.70 28.68 -16.49
N TYR A 362 -37.33 28.38 -17.63
CA TYR A 362 -37.92 27.06 -17.86
C TYR A 362 -36.89 25.95 -17.89
N VAL A 363 -35.70 26.19 -18.45
CA VAL A 363 -34.59 25.22 -18.42
C VAL A 363 -34.17 24.93 -16.98
N LEU A 364 -34.06 25.96 -16.13
CA LEU A 364 -33.73 25.79 -14.71
C LEU A 364 -34.81 24.98 -13.96
N GLN A 365 -36.09 25.26 -14.21
CA GLN A 365 -37.21 24.50 -13.63
C GLN A 365 -37.21 23.04 -14.11
N ALA A 366 -37.02 22.80 -15.40
CA ALA A 366 -36.92 21.46 -15.97
C ALA A 366 -35.72 20.70 -15.39
N ALA A 367 -34.58 21.37 -15.19
CA ALA A 367 -33.42 20.79 -14.54
C ALA A 367 -33.70 20.43 -13.07
N ALA A 368 -34.44 21.26 -12.33
CA ALA A 368 -34.85 20.93 -10.96
C ALA A 368 -35.71 19.65 -10.90
N VAL A 369 -36.60 19.44 -11.87
CA VAL A 369 -37.40 18.19 -11.98
C VAL A 369 -36.51 17.01 -12.40
N ALA A 370 -35.59 17.22 -13.36
CA ALA A 370 -34.67 16.20 -13.86
C ALA A 370 -33.61 15.75 -12.83
N TYR A 371 -33.44 16.49 -11.72
CA TYR A 371 -32.56 16.09 -10.63
C TYR A 371 -32.99 14.77 -9.96
N LEU A 372 -34.30 14.51 -9.84
CA LEU A 372 -34.80 13.27 -9.21
C LEU A 372 -34.33 12.00 -9.94
N PRO A 373 -34.54 11.84 -11.26
CA PRO A 373 -34.00 10.68 -11.98
C PRO A 373 -32.47 10.67 -12.02
N PHE A 374 -31.81 11.83 -12.06
CA PHE A 374 -30.34 11.92 -11.98
C PHE A 374 -29.78 11.37 -10.65
N ALA A 375 -30.41 11.74 -9.53
CA ALA A 375 -30.03 11.29 -8.19
C ALA A 375 -30.22 9.76 -8.06
N ALA A 376 -31.36 9.25 -8.54
CA ALA A 376 -31.64 7.81 -8.55
C ALA A 376 -30.63 7.03 -9.42
N ALA A 377 -30.30 7.53 -10.61
CA ALA A 377 -29.32 6.92 -11.50
C ALA A 377 -27.91 6.89 -10.89
N THR A 378 -27.49 8.01 -10.29
CA THR A 378 -26.19 8.13 -9.60
C THR A 378 -26.09 7.13 -8.45
N TRP A 379 -27.15 7.02 -7.64
CA TRP A 379 -27.23 6.07 -6.54
C TRP A 379 -27.12 4.62 -7.04
N ALA A 380 -27.87 4.27 -8.09
CA ALA A 380 -27.88 2.92 -8.66
C ALA A 380 -26.50 2.54 -9.24
N PHE A 381 -25.86 3.44 -9.99
CA PHE A 381 -24.55 3.21 -10.60
C PHE A 381 -23.45 3.00 -9.55
N ASN A 382 -23.39 3.89 -8.55
CA ASN A 382 -22.41 3.77 -7.48
C ASN A 382 -22.67 2.55 -6.60
N SER A 383 -23.94 2.24 -6.30
CA SER A 383 -24.32 1.05 -5.53
C SER A 383 -23.90 -0.25 -6.21
N ARG A 384 -24.05 -0.35 -7.54
CA ARG A 384 -23.60 -1.52 -8.31
C ARG A 384 -22.09 -1.75 -8.16
N ARG A 385 -21.30 -0.68 -8.21
CA ARG A 385 -19.84 -0.76 -8.02
C ARG A 385 -19.47 -1.09 -6.57
N ALA A 386 -20.07 -0.38 -5.61
CA ALA A 386 -19.82 -0.53 -4.18
C ALA A 386 -20.11 -1.95 -3.66
N ARG A 387 -21.10 -2.64 -4.23
CA ARG A 387 -21.43 -4.05 -3.88
C ARG A 387 -20.29 -5.04 -4.12
N LEU A 388 -19.33 -4.73 -5.00
CA LEU A 388 -18.17 -5.60 -5.24
C LEU A 388 -17.23 -5.66 -4.03
N TYR A 389 -17.19 -4.60 -3.22
CA TYR A 389 -16.29 -4.47 -2.07
C TYR A 389 -17.04 -4.51 -0.72
N HIS A 390 -18.37 -4.50 -0.76
CA HIS A 390 -19.22 -4.46 0.40
C HIS A 390 -19.15 -5.76 1.21
N VAL A 391 -18.87 -5.61 2.50
CA VAL A 391 -18.94 -6.70 3.49
C VAL A 391 -20.16 -6.45 4.36
N PRO A 392 -21.20 -7.29 4.32
CA PRO A 392 -22.41 -7.07 5.11
C PRO A 392 -22.13 -7.31 6.61
N ASN A 393 -22.89 -6.63 7.48
CA ASN A 393 -22.78 -6.81 8.93
C ASN A 393 -23.56 -8.06 9.38
N LEU A 394 -22.99 -9.24 9.13
CA LEU A 394 -23.56 -10.54 9.48
C LEU A 394 -22.84 -11.16 10.68
N SER A 395 -23.46 -12.17 11.31
CA SER A 395 -22.78 -13.03 12.30
C SER A 395 -21.68 -13.86 11.64
N LEU A 396 -20.73 -14.41 12.42
CA LEU A 396 -19.67 -15.29 11.88
C LEU A 396 -20.25 -16.45 11.08
N LYS A 397 -21.21 -17.18 11.67
CA LYS A 397 -21.88 -18.34 11.05
C LYS A 397 -22.54 -17.95 9.71
N ALA A 398 -23.28 -16.85 9.67
CA ALA A 398 -23.91 -16.37 8.43
C ALA A 398 -22.90 -15.85 7.40
N SER A 399 -21.76 -15.31 7.84
CA SER A 399 -20.71 -14.81 6.94
C SER A 399 -19.95 -15.96 6.25
N LEU A 400 -19.79 -17.11 6.93
CA LEU A 400 -19.13 -18.31 6.38
C LEU A 400 -19.95 -19.00 5.27
N VAL A 401 -21.27 -18.82 5.25
CA VAL A 401 -22.19 -19.40 4.24
C VAL A 401 -22.53 -18.38 3.13
N HIS A 402 -21.94 -17.19 3.16
CA HIS A 402 -22.29 -16.12 2.24
C HIS A 402 -21.90 -16.45 0.78
N SER A 403 -22.72 -16.04 -0.18
CA SER A 403 -22.50 -16.31 -1.61
C SER A 403 -21.19 -15.71 -2.13
N THR A 404 -20.82 -14.52 -1.66
CA THR A 404 -19.56 -13.86 -2.03
C THR A 404 -18.35 -14.52 -1.36
N PRO A 405 -17.36 -15.04 -2.12
CA PRO A 405 -16.17 -15.72 -1.57
C PRO A 405 -15.33 -14.82 -0.66
N ARG A 406 -15.16 -13.54 -1.01
CA ARG A 406 -14.46 -12.56 -0.17
C ARG A 406 -15.03 -12.45 1.24
N VAL A 407 -16.36 -12.45 1.39
CA VAL A 407 -17.01 -12.38 2.72
C VAL A 407 -16.70 -13.61 3.56
N ARG A 408 -16.64 -14.79 2.93
CA ARG A 408 -16.25 -16.05 3.59
C ARG A 408 -14.79 -16.03 4.02
N ALA A 409 -13.87 -15.54 3.18
CA ALA A 409 -12.46 -15.37 3.53
C ALA A 409 -12.27 -14.42 4.73
N ILE A 410 -12.96 -13.27 4.72
CA ILE A 410 -12.93 -12.31 5.83
C ILE A 410 -13.45 -12.94 7.12
N ALA A 411 -14.54 -13.72 7.04
CA ALA A 411 -15.10 -14.43 8.18
C ALA A 411 -14.11 -15.46 8.75
N ALA A 412 -13.42 -16.22 7.89
CA ALA A 412 -12.40 -17.17 8.32
C ALA A 412 -11.25 -16.46 9.05
N VAL A 413 -10.72 -15.35 8.52
CA VAL A 413 -9.68 -14.57 9.22
C VAL A 413 -10.19 -13.98 10.53
N SER A 414 -11.45 -13.54 10.57
CA SER A 414 -12.06 -13.01 11.80
C SER A 414 -12.06 -14.05 12.94
N ILE A 415 -12.21 -15.35 12.64
CA ILE A 415 -12.16 -16.41 13.65
C ILE A 415 -10.80 -16.47 14.34
N ALA A 416 -9.71 -16.33 13.59
CA ALA A 416 -8.36 -16.33 14.15
C ALA A 416 -8.04 -15.06 14.96
N LEU A 417 -8.71 -13.94 14.64
CA LEU A 417 -8.48 -12.64 15.28
C LEU A 417 -9.34 -12.39 16.53
N GLU A 418 -10.48 -13.04 16.64
CA GLU A 418 -11.45 -12.80 17.72
C GLU A 418 -11.02 -13.51 19.02
N ASP A 419 -11.35 -12.92 20.18
CA ASP A 419 -11.09 -13.55 21.47
C ASP A 419 -12.06 -14.71 21.68
N GLN A 420 -11.54 -15.92 21.55
CA GLN A 420 -12.31 -17.16 21.60
C GLN A 420 -12.55 -17.65 23.06
N SER A 421 -12.06 -16.94 24.08
CA SER A 421 -12.19 -17.36 25.50
C SER A 421 -13.63 -17.49 25.99
N ARG A 422 -14.59 -16.88 25.29
CA ARG A 422 -16.02 -16.85 25.65
C ARG A 422 -16.89 -17.78 24.81
N TRP A 423 -16.30 -18.54 23.89
CA TRP A 423 -17.07 -19.37 22.96
C TRP A 423 -17.52 -20.68 23.63
N SER A 424 -18.75 -21.09 23.37
CA SER A 424 -19.28 -22.37 23.85
C SER A 424 -18.76 -23.52 22.98
N THR A 425 -18.70 -24.74 23.54
CA THR A 425 -18.32 -25.95 22.81
C THR A 425 -19.19 -26.15 21.56
N SER A 426 -20.50 -25.92 21.66
CA SER A 426 -21.42 -26.02 20.52
C SER A 426 -21.15 -24.98 19.43
N ASP A 427 -20.80 -23.74 19.80
CA ASP A 427 -20.47 -22.71 18.82
C ASP A 427 -19.19 -23.04 18.05
N ILE A 428 -18.20 -23.64 18.71
CA ILE A 428 -16.95 -24.08 18.08
C ILE A 428 -17.24 -25.23 17.10
N LEU A 429 -18.07 -26.20 17.49
CA LEU A 429 -18.49 -27.30 16.61
C LEU A 429 -19.21 -26.80 15.34
N ASP A 430 -20.13 -25.86 15.50
CA ASP A 430 -20.82 -25.23 14.36
C ASP A 430 -19.84 -24.48 13.45
N LEU A 431 -18.83 -23.80 14.01
CA LEU A 431 -17.82 -23.11 13.21
C LEU A 431 -16.92 -24.10 12.46
N LEU A 432 -16.50 -25.20 13.10
CA LEU A 432 -15.67 -26.24 12.47
C LEU A 432 -16.41 -26.90 11.28
N THR A 433 -17.69 -27.21 11.44
CA THR A 433 -18.51 -27.80 10.36
C THR A 433 -18.70 -26.82 9.19
N LEU A 434 -18.99 -25.55 9.48
CA LEU A 434 -19.09 -24.52 8.44
C LEU A 434 -17.76 -24.24 7.72
N LEU A 435 -16.62 -24.40 8.41
CA LEU A 435 -15.31 -24.30 7.79
C LEU A 435 -14.98 -25.53 6.94
N ASP A 436 -15.38 -26.74 7.34
CA ASP A 436 -15.23 -27.96 6.51
C ASP A 436 -16.02 -27.85 5.20
N GLU A 437 -17.24 -27.32 5.23
CA GLU A 437 -18.00 -27.03 4.00
C GLU A 437 -17.26 -26.04 3.08
N ASN A 438 -16.54 -25.07 3.65
CA ASN A 438 -15.74 -24.14 2.86
C ASN A 438 -14.47 -24.78 2.28
N LEU A 439 -13.92 -25.84 2.88
CA LEU A 439 -12.80 -26.60 2.30
C LEU A 439 -13.19 -27.30 0.98
N LYS A 440 -14.48 -27.58 0.78
CA LYS A 440 -15.02 -28.19 -0.45
C LYS A 440 -15.14 -27.18 -1.60
N ALA A 441 -14.88 -25.89 -1.36
CA ALA A 441 -14.93 -24.86 -2.39
C ALA A 441 -13.80 -25.01 -3.43
N SER A 442 -14.04 -24.57 -4.66
CA SER A 442 -13.04 -24.63 -5.73
C SER A 442 -11.84 -23.74 -5.43
N PRO A 443 -10.59 -24.22 -5.64
CA PRO A 443 -9.37 -23.43 -5.45
C PRO A 443 -9.24 -22.27 -6.44
N ALA A 444 -10.05 -22.21 -7.51
CA ALA A 444 -10.05 -21.08 -8.43
C ALA A 444 -10.72 -19.80 -7.87
N LEU A 445 -11.52 -19.92 -6.80
CA LEU A 445 -12.23 -18.79 -6.20
C LEU A 445 -11.27 -17.86 -5.44
N GLU A 446 -11.25 -16.57 -5.78
CA GLU A 446 -10.36 -15.55 -5.17
C GLU A 446 -8.90 -16.04 -5.10
N GLU A 447 -8.43 -16.71 -6.17
CA GLU A 447 -7.06 -17.25 -6.27
C GLU A 447 -6.66 -18.21 -5.12
N GLY A 448 -7.64 -18.88 -4.50
CA GLY A 448 -7.44 -19.84 -3.41
C GLY A 448 -7.35 -19.20 -2.01
N LEU A 449 -7.50 -17.87 -1.90
CA LEU A 449 -7.41 -17.16 -0.62
C LEU A 449 -8.49 -17.62 0.37
N VAL A 450 -9.71 -17.90 -0.09
CA VAL A 450 -10.80 -18.41 0.77
C VAL A 450 -10.37 -19.70 1.46
N LEU A 451 -9.81 -20.65 0.71
CA LEU A 451 -9.35 -21.92 1.24
C LEU A 451 -8.15 -21.73 2.18
N ALA A 452 -7.19 -20.89 1.81
CA ALA A 452 -6.01 -20.63 2.65
C ALA A 452 -6.40 -20.06 4.02
N TYR A 453 -7.30 -19.07 4.04
CA TYR A 453 -7.80 -18.48 5.28
C TYR A 453 -8.71 -19.43 6.06
N THR A 454 -9.50 -20.26 5.37
CA THR A 454 -10.29 -21.33 6.03
C THR A 454 -9.37 -22.32 6.74
N CYS A 455 -8.30 -22.76 6.08
CA CYS A 455 -7.30 -23.65 6.66
C CYS A 455 -6.60 -23.01 7.87
N GLN A 456 -6.27 -21.72 7.79
CA GLN A 456 -5.68 -20.97 8.89
C GLN A 456 -6.62 -20.83 10.09
N ALA A 457 -7.91 -20.60 9.85
CA ALA A 457 -8.94 -20.55 10.89
C ALA A 457 -9.13 -21.90 11.56
N LEU A 458 -9.22 -22.97 10.76
CA LEU A 458 -9.27 -24.34 11.25
C LEU A 458 -8.05 -24.64 12.12
N TRP A 459 -6.85 -24.39 11.63
CA TRP A 459 -5.62 -24.63 12.39
C TRP A 459 -5.60 -23.92 13.74
N ASN A 460 -6.02 -22.65 13.79
CA ASN A 460 -6.14 -21.90 15.05
C ASN A 460 -7.11 -22.58 16.04
N LEU A 461 -8.27 -23.03 15.57
CA LEU A 461 -9.24 -23.74 16.41
C LEU A 461 -8.72 -25.09 16.88
N TYR A 462 -8.11 -25.86 15.99
CA TYR A 462 -7.53 -27.17 16.30
C TYR A 462 -6.44 -27.07 17.35
N PHE A 463 -5.45 -26.21 17.11
CA PHE A 463 -4.31 -26.06 18.02
C PHE A 463 -4.76 -25.61 19.41
N LYS A 464 -5.81 -24.79 19.50
CA LYS A 464 -6.29 -24.27 20.78
C LYS A 464 -7.13 -25.28 21.57
N TYR A 465 -8.07 -25.98 20.92
CA TYR A 465 -9.11 -26.75 21.60
C TYR A 465 -8.97 -28.28 21.49
N VAL A 466 -8.23 -28.80 20.52
CA VAL A 466 -8.13 -30.24 20.25
C VAL A 466 -6.76 -30.76 20.72
N SER A 467 -6.74 -31.84 21.51
CA SER A 467 -5.48 -32.54 21.82
C SER A 467 -5.11 -33.46 20.66
N ILE A 468 -3.85 -33.39 20.21
CA ILE A 468 -3.33 -34.26 19.14
C ILE A 468 -2.13 -35.03 19.69
N ASP A 469 -2.34 -36.31 19.97
CA ASP A 469 -1.32 -37.16 20.58
C ASP A 469 -0.38 -37.80 19.55
N THR A 470 -0.85 -37.95 18.30
CA THR A 470 -0.08 -38.56 17.21
C THR A 470 0.09 -37.61 16.03
N PRO A 471 1.33 -37.45 15.50
CA PRO A 471 1.57 -36.57 14.37
C PRO A 471 0.96 -37.15 13.09
N PHE A 472 0.20 -36.33 12.38
CA PHE A 472 -0.32 -36.64 11.06
C PHE A 472 0.81 -36.70 10.03
N ARG A 473 0.60 -37.49 8.98
CA ARG A 473 1.46 -37.54 7.80
C ARG A 473 0.76 -36.88 6.63
N GLU A 474 1.53 -36.26 5.75
CA GLU A 474 1.02 -35.78 4.46
C GLU A 474 0.37 -36.95 3.69
N PRO A 475 -0.89 -36.79 3.21
CA PRO A 475 -1.61 -37.86 2.55
C PRO A 475 -0.97 -38.23 1.21
N GLY A 476 -0.73 -39.53 0.99
CA GLY A 476 -0.30 -40.08 -0.30
C GLY A 476 1.21 -40.05 -0.58
N THR A 477 2.06 -39.78 0.42
CA THR A 477 3.52 -39.71 0.23
C THR A 477 4.32 -40.44 1.30
N ASP A 478 5.18 -41.36 0.90
CA ASP A 478 6.35 -41.86 1.65
C ASP A 478 7.58 -41.69 0.75
N PRO A 479 8.73 -41.14 1.21
CA PRO A 479 9.12 -40.83 2.59
C PRO A 479 8.76 -39.41 3.09
N THR A 480 8.39 -39.30 4.37
CA THR A 480 8.18 -38.02 5.09
C THR A 480 9.42 -37.60 5.86
N LEU A 481 9.66 -36.29 6.00
CA LEU A 481 10.79 -35.75 6.74
C LEU A 481 10.61 -35.92 8.25
N SER A 482 11.73 -36.11 8.97
CA SER A 482 11.74 -36.13 10.43
C SER A 482 11.33 -34.76 10.99
N LEU A 483 10.73 -34.75 12.18
CA LEU A 483 10.45 -33.52 12.92
C LEU A 483 11.75 -32.95 13.48
N GLY A 484 11.88 -31.62 13.58
CA GLY A 484 13.08 -30.99 14.17
C GLY A 484 13.99 -30.26 13.19
N LEU A 485 13.74 -30.34 11.88
CA LEU A 485 14.67 -29.83 10.86
C LEU A 485 14.57 -28.31 10.63
N TRP A 486 13.53 -27.66 11.14
CA TRP A 486 13.35 -26.21 10.95
C TRP A 486 14.36 -25.42 11.78
N ALA A 487 15.17 -24.58 11.13
CA ALA A 487 16.19 -23.77 11.78
C ALA A 487 15.59 -22.75 12.76
N ASN A 488 16.26 -22.51 13.89
CA ASN A 488 15.83 -21.66 15.01
C ASN A 488 14.55 -22.14 15.73
N GLN A 489 14.55 -23.38 16.25
CA GLN A 489 13.50 -23.93 17.13
C GLN A 489 13.44 -23.31 18.54
N ARG A 490 13.63 -22.00 18.69
CA ARG A 490 13.22 -21.33 19.93
C ARG A 490 11.75 -20.95 19.78
N LEU A 491 10.86 -21.93 19.93
CA LEU A 491 9.61 -21.64 20.63
C LEU A 491 10.06 -21.07 21.98
N SER A 492 9.93 -19.76 22.19
CA SER A 492 10.18 -19.15 23.49
C SER A 492 9.19 -19.73 24.50
N THR A 493 9.51 -20.90 25.05
CA THR A 493 8.96 -21.47 26.27
C THR A 493 9.80 -21.01 27.47
N SER A 494 10.25 -19.76 27.46
CA SER A 494 10.93 -19.13 28.59
C SER A 494 10.09 -17.97 29.11
N ASN A 495 9.51 -18.19 30.28
CA ASN A 495 8.88 -17.23 31.15
C ASN A 495 9.72 -15.94 31.25
N TYR A 496 9.21 -14.82 30.73
CA TYR A 496 9.45 -13.49 31.30
C TYR A 496 8.28 -12.57 30.96
N PHE A 497 7.39 -12.43 31.94
CA PHE A 497 6.49 -11.29 32.04
C PHE A 497 7.34 -10.03 32.28
N GLY A 498 7.22 -9.05 31.38
CA GLY A 498 7.81 -7.73 31.56
C GLY A 498 7.32 -6.76 30.49
N PRO A 499 6.71 -5.61 30.85
CA PRO A 499 6.23 -4.63 29.88
C PRO A 499 7.43 -3.87 29.32
N THR A 500 8.01 -4.35 28.23
CA THR A 500 9.11 -3.65 27.55
C THR A 500 8.59 -2.86 26.36
N ASN A 501 8.37 -1.56 26.64
CA ASN A 501 8.63 -0.40 25.78
C ASN A 501 8.26 -0.49 24.29
N PHE A 502 7.13 0.16 23.99
CA PHE A 502 6.57 0.51 22.67
C PHE A 502 7.42 1.49 21.81
N HIS A 503 8.74 1.51 21.96
CA HIS A 503 9.62 2.47 21.30
C HIS A 503 10.79 1.80 20.56
N SER A 504 10.49 0.97 19.56
CA SER A 504 11.38 0.81 18.40
C SER A 504 10.73 1.43 17.18
N ARG A 505 11.00 2.73 16.99
CA ARG A 505 10.73 3.48 15.77
C ARG A 505 11.75 3.07 14.69
N THR A 506 11.77 1.80 14.30
CA THR A 506 12.33 1.44 12.99
C THR A 506 11.19 1.53 11.99
N ARG A 507 11.27 2.55 11.12
CA ARG A 507 10.39 2.74 9.96
C ARG A 507 10.55 1.55 9.02
N SER A 508 9.95 0.40 9.33
CA SER A 508 9.62 -0.60 8.34
C SER A 508 8.38 -0.11 7.59
N HIS A 509 8.40 -0.22 6.26
CA HIS A 509 7.36 0.33 5.38
C HIS A 509 6.02 -0.44 5.43
N GLY A 510 5.79 -1.28 6.43
CA GLY A 510 4.49 -1.92 6.69
C GLY A 510 3.64 -1.11 7.67
N SER A 511 2.31 -1.12 7.51
CA SER A 511 1.43 -0.53 8.53
C SER A 511 1.59 -1.32 9.83
N ALA A 512 1.82 -0.64 10.96
CA ALA A 512 1.93 -1.27 12.29
C ALA A 512 0.72 -2.16 12.61
N LEU A 513 -0.43 -1.82 12.02
CA LEU A 513 -1.67 -2.58 12.05
C LEU A 513 -1.53 -3.98 11.41
N LEU A 514 -0.92 -4.06 10.23
CA LEU A 514 -0.76 -5.33 9.50
C LEU A 514 0.24 -6.25 10.20
N ALA A 515 1.26 -5.69 10.85
CA ALA A 515 2.14 -6.45 11.74
C ALA A 515 1.41 -6.99 12.99
N LEU A 516 0.47 -6.23 13.55
CA LEU A 516 -0.37 -6.66 14.67
C LEU A 516 -1.37 -7.76 14.27
N VAL A 517 -1.99 -7.63 13.09
CA VAL A 517 -2.85 -8.67 12.52
C VAL A 517 -2.07 -9.95 12.27
N GLN A 518 -0.91 -9.86 11.60
CA GLN A 518 -0.05 -11.01 11.36
C GLN A 518 0.39 -11.68 12.67
N ARG A 519 0.64 -10.89 13.73
CA ARG A 519 0.98 -11.43 15.06
C ARG A 519 -0.18 -12.19 15.69
N ASN A 520 -1.40 -11.67 15.62
CA ASN A 520 -2.56 -12.26 16.27
C ASN A 520 -3.15 -13.47 15.52
N VAL A 521 -2.92 -13.55 14.20
CA VAL A 521 -3.38 -14.67 13.37
C VAL A 521 -2.41 -15.86 13.43
N ALA A 522 -1.12 -15.61 13.66
CA ALA A 522 -0.09 -16.64 13.73
C ALA A 522 -0.11 -17.36 15.09
N ILE A 523 0.00 -18.69 15.07
CA ILE A 523 0.06 -19.48 16.30
C ILE A 523 1.45 -19.35 16.94
N GLY A 524 1.52 -19.01 18.23
CA GLY A 524 2.79 -18.86 18.93
C GLY A 524 2.67 -18.78 20.45
N ALA A 525 3.68 -18.25 21.13
CA ALA A 525 3.76 -18.18 22.61
C ALA A 525 2.62 -17.42 23.31
N HIS A 526 1.74 -16.75 22.56
CA HIS A 526 0.59 -16.01 23.05
C HIS A 526 -0.73 -16.78 22.95
N THR A 527 -0.75 -17.92 22.23
CA THR A 527 -1.92 -18.78 22.10
C THR A 527 -1.98 -19.73 23.30
N MET A 528 -2.85 -19.44 24.27
CA MET A 528 -3.11 -20.37 25.38
C MET A 528 -3.99 -21.53 24.91
N THR A 529 -3.50 -22.76 25.07
CA THR A 529 -4.27 -23.98 24.80
C THR A 529 -5.33 -24.18 25.88
N GLN A 530 -6.53 -24.55 25.44
CA GLN A 530 -7.69 -24.83 26.28
C GLN A 530 -8.31 -26.13 25.75
N HIS A 531 -7.66 -27.25 26.05
CA HIS A 531 -8.09 -28.55 25.55
C HIS A 531 -9.51 -28.88 26.02
N MET A 532 -10.35 -29.34 25.09
CA MET A 532 -11.71 -29.78 25.34
C MET A 532 -11.83 -31.25 24.94
N ASP A 533 -12.10 -32.10 25.93
CA ASP A 533 -12.18 -33.56 25.75
C ASP A 533 -13.33 -33.97 24.81
N ASP A 534 -14.45 -33.24 24.86
CA ASP A 534 -15.62 -33.46 23.99
C ASP A 534 -15.32 -33.25 22.50
N LEU A 535 -14.43 -32.30 22.15
CA LEU A 535 -14.02 -32.11 20.76
C LEU A 535 -12.99 -33.15 20.32
N SER A 536 -12.06 -33.49 21.22
CA SER A 536 -10.97 -34.42 20.92
C SER A 536 -11.48 -35.86 20.68
N SER A 537 -12.64 -36.21 21.22
CA SER A 537 -13.29 -37.51 21.04
C SER A 537 -14.21 -37.62 19.81
N SER A 538 -14.47 -36.51 19.10
CA SER A 538 -15.41 -36.51 17.96
C SER A 538 -14.76 -37.06 16.67
N PRO A 539 -15.27 -38.16 16.09
CA PRO A 539 -14.70 -38.75 14.87
C PRO A 539 -14.88 -37.86 13.63
N HIS A 540 -15.91 -37.01 13.63
CA HIS A 540 -16.13 -36.05 12.54
C HIS A 540 -15.07 -34.94 12.53
N ILE A 541 -14.65 -34.48 13.71
CA ILE A 541 -13.58 -33.49 13.83
C ILE A 541 -12.26 -34.13 13.38
N ALA A 542 -11.98 -35.35 13.83
CA ALA A 542 -10.77 -36.07 13.40
C ALA A 542 -10.61 -36.19 11.87
N SER A 543 -11.69 -36.16 11.07
CA SER A 543 -11.63 -36.23 9.60
C SER A 543 -11.43 -34.89 8.88
N ILE A 544 -11.69 -33.75 9.53
CA ILE A 544 -11.56 -32.41 8.91
C ILE A 544 -10.09 -32.00 8.76
N LEU A 545 -9.24 -32.33 9.74
CA LEU A 545 -7.83 -31.94 9.73
C LEU A 545 -7.04 -32.55 8.54
N PRO A 546 -7.20 -33.84 8.19
CA PRO A 546 -6.65 -34.41 6.95
C PRO A 546 -7.08 -33.66 5.68
N ASN A 547 -8.35 -33.27 5.57
CA ASN A 547 -8.86 -32.48 4.43
C ASN A 547 -8.18 -31.10 4.35
N CYS A 548 -8.01 -30.45 5.51
CA CYS A 548 -7.29 -29.19 5.64
C CYS A 548 -5.82 -29.32 5.20
N ILE A 549 -5.12 -30.37 5.64
CA ILE A 549 -3.73 -30.65 5.24
C ILE A 549 -3.63 -30.85 3.72
N HIS A 550 -4.53 -31.67 3.15
CA HIS A 550 -4.56 -31.89 1.70
C HIS A 550 -4.77 -30.58 0.92
N ALA A 551 -5.71 -29.74 1.37
CA ALA A 551 -5.94 -28.42 0.77
C ALA A 551 -4.68 -27.54 0.87
N LEU A 552 -4.05 -27.43 2.04
CA LEU A 552 -2.84 -26.63 2.24
C LEU A 552 -1.68 -27.06 1.33
N VAL A 553 -1.47 -28.37 1.15
CA VAL A 553 -0.46 -28.91 0.23
C VAL A 553 -0.73 -28.44 -1.20
N LEU A 554 -1.99 -28.53 -1.66
CA LEU A 554 -2.40 -28.10 -3.00
C LEU A 554 -2.22 -26.59 -3.18
N LEU A 555 -2.64 -25.78 -2.18
CA LEU A 555 -2.52 -24.33 -2.16
C LEU A 555 -1.05 -23.86 -2.17
N SER A 556 -0.15 -24.58 -1.50
CA SER A 556 1.29 -24.26 -1.48
C SER A 556 1.95 -24.31 -2.87
N ARG A 557 1.29 -24.97 -3.84
CA ARG A 557 1.76 -25.15 -5.22
C ARG A 557 1.00 -24.28 -6.24
N MET A 558 0.00 -23.50 -5.83
CA MET A 558 -0.83 -22.67 -6.73
C MET A 558 -0.10 -21.46 -7.30
N SER A 559 -0.36 -21.02 -8.53
CA SER A 559 0.33 -19.86 -9.12
C SER A 559 0.06 -18.49 -8.45
N ALA A 560 -0.67 -18.43 -7.34
CA ALA A 560 -0.96 -17.21 -6.60
C ALA A 560 -0.02 -17.05 -5.39
N SER A 561 0.90 -16.10 -5.44
CA SER A 561 1.91 -15.88 -4.39
C SER A 561 1.33 -15.62 -2.99
N PRO A 562 0.28 -14.79 -2.80
CA PRO A 562 -0.29 -14.54 -1.47
C PRO A 562 -0.87 -15.83 -0.84
N THR A 563 -1.59 -16.62 -1.64
CA THR A 563 -2.15 -17.91 -1.24
C THR A 563 -1.07 -18.92 -0.86
N ARG A 564 0.00 -19.03 -1.68
CA ARG A 564 1.15 -19.89 -1.37
C ARG A 564 1.79 -19.51 -0.04
N LEU A 565 1.98 -18.22 0.21
CA LEU A 565 2.62 -17.74 1.43
C LEU A 565 1.79 -18.06 2.68
N ILE A 566 0.46 -17.88 2.63
CA ILE A 566 -0.44 -18.22 3.75
C ILE A 566 -0.40 -19.73 4.01
N ALA A 567 -0.57 -20.54 2.95
CA ALA A 567 -0.55 -21.99 3.07
C ALA A 567 0.79 -22.50 3.63
N ALA A 568 1.90 -21.96 3.13
CA ALA A 568 3.25 -22.29 3.60
C ALA A 568 3.44 -21.95 5.08
N LYS A 569 2.94 -20.79 5.55
CA LYS A 569 3.00 -20.43 6.96
C LYS A 569 2.20 -21.38 7.85
N VAL A 570 0.98 -21.75 7.46
CA VAL A 570 0.17 -22.70 8.24
C VAL A 570 0.83 -24.09 8.28
N LEU A 571 1.36 -24.58 7.15
CA LEU A 571 2.10 -25.85 7.11
C LEU A 571 3.37 -25.81 7.98
N GLN A 572 4.09 -24.69 7.96
CA GLN A 572 5.26 -24.47 8.82
C GLN A 572 4.86 -24.50 10.31
N GLU A 573 3.79 -23.81 10.69
CA GLU A 573 3.28 -23.81 12.07
C GLU A 573 2.89 -25.22 12.53
N MET A 574 2.18 -25.99 11.69
CA MET A 574 1.83 -27.38 11.96
C MET A 574 3.06 -28.28 12.14
N TYR A 575 4.08 -28.10 11.30
CA TYR A 575 5.34 -28.86 11.38
C TYR A 575 6.15 -28.50 12.64
N VAL A 576 6.28 -27.21 12.96
CA VAL A 576 7.00 -26.72 14.15
C VAL A 576 6.27 -27.13 15.44
N ALA A 577 4.93 -27.15 15.43
CA ALA A 577 4.10 -27.66 16.52
C ALA A 577 4.16 -29.19 16.68
N ARG A 578 4.93 -29.90 15.84
CA ARG A 578 5.09 -31.37 15.84
C ARG A 578 3.79 -32.14 15.54
N ILE A 579 2.82 -31.49 14.88
CA ILE A 579 1.52 -32.09 14.53
C ILE A 579 1.53 -32.70 13.13
N LEU A 580 2.33 -32.18 12.20
CA LEU A 580 2.37 -32.65 10.81
C LEU A 580 3.80 -33.01 10.37
N ARG A 581 3.95 -34.17 9.72
CA ARG A 581 5.16 -34.54 8.98
C ARG A 581 4.95 -34.28 7.49
N LEU A 582 5.80 -33.41 6.94
CA LEU A 582 5.76 -32.99 5.54
C LEU A 582 6.63 -33.91 4.67
N SER A 583 6.23 -34.10 3.42
CA SER A 583 7.07 -34.67 2.38
C SER A 583 8.19 -33.70 1.99
N GLN A 584 9.25 -34.24 1.37
CA GLN A 584 10.36 -33.45 0.84
C GLN A 584 9.92 -32.36 -0.15
N PRO A 585 9.08 -32.64 -1.17
CA PRO A 585 8.57 -31.62 -2.09
C PRO A 585 7.82 -30.49 -1.37
N THR A 586 6.89 -30.85 -0.48
CA THR A 586 6.05 -29.85 0.20
C THR A 586 6.89 -28.96 1.11
N MET A 587 7.86 -29.52 1.85
CA MET A 587 8.78 -28.74 2.67
C MET A 587 9.59 -27.72 1.84
N LEU A 588 9.99 -28.10 0.62
CA LEU A 588 10.67 -27.20 -0.30
C LEU A 588 9.79 -26.02 -0.73
N TYR A 589 8.55 -26.27 -1.15
CA TYR A 589 7.60 -25.19 -1.49
C TYR A 589 7.35 -24.26 -0.29
N VAL A 590 7.24 -24.82 0.92
CA VAL A 590 7.08 -24.07 2.17
C VAL A 590 8.29 -23.14 2.40
N CYS A 591 9.51 -23.68 2.33
CA CYS A 591 10.73 -22.91 2.53
C CYS A 591 10.89 -21.79 1.49
N CYS A 592 10.74 -22.11 0.20
CA CYS A 592 10.83 -21.13 -0.88
C CYS A 592 9.80 -20.02 -0.73
N SER A 593 8.54 -20.35 -0.44
CA SER A 593 7.47 -19.35 -0.27
C SER A 593 7.74 -18.44 0.94
N ILE A 594 8.17 -18.98 2.09
CA ILE A 594 8.45 -18.19 3.30
C ILE A 594 9.71 -17.32 3.13
N CYS A 595 10.67 -17.69 2.27
CA CYS A 595 11.79 -16.82 1.93
C CYS A 595 11.30 -15.45 1.39
N ALA A 596 10.14 -15.40 0.72
CA ALA A 596 9.52 -14.15 0.28
C ALA A 596 8.76 -13.36 1.37
N SER A 597 8.61 -13.90 2.58
CA SER A 597 7.88 -13.26 3.69
C SER A 597 8.50 -11.91 4.08
N SER A 598 7.67 -10.93 4.42
CA SER A 598 8.11 -9.61 4.90
C SER A 598 8.81 -9.64 6.26
N SER A 599 8.66 -10.73 7.04
CA SER A 599 9.29 -10.90 8.34
C SER A 599 10.74 -11.39 8.19
N PRO A 600 11.75 -10.60 8.56
CA PRO A 600 13.15 -10.97 8.39
C PRO A 600 13.51 -12.26 9.12
N SER A 601 13.03 -12.44 10.36
CA SER A 601 13.31 -13.62 11.17
C SER A 601 12.76 -14.91 10.56
N GLN A 602 11.53 -14.88 10.05
CA GLN A 602 10.91 -16.04 9.38
C GLN A 602 11.60 -16.37 8.06
N SER A 603 11.87 -15.36 7.23
CA SER A 603 12.55 -15.54 5.95
C SER A 603 13.97 -16.09 6.12
N SER A 604 14.70 -15.60 7.11
CA SER A 604 16.04 -16.06 7.48
C SER A 604 16.06 -17.50 7.99
N ALA A 605 15.09 -17.88 8.83
CA ALA A 605 14.93 -19.26 9.29
C ALA A 605 14.58 -20.23 8.15
N ALA A 606 13.69 -19.81 7.23
CA ALA A 606 13.35 -20.60 6.05
C ALA A 606 14.54 -20.78 5.11
N ALA A 607 15.33 -19.72 4.87
CA ALA A 607 16.54 -19.78 4.06
C ALA A 607 17.62 -20.71 4.65
N ALA A 608 17.83 -20.64 5.97
CA ALA A 608 18.75 -21.54 6.67
C ALA A 608 18.30 -23.01 6.58
N THR A 609 16.99 -23.25 6.78
CA THR A 609 16.38 -24.59 6.66
C THR A 609 16.53 -25.12 5.22
N LEU A 610 16.24 -24.30 4.21
CA LEU A 610 16.35 -24.68 2.81
C LEU A 610 17.78 -25.10 2.45
N ARG A 611 18.78 -24.32 2.88
CA ARG A 611 20.19 -24.65 2.64
C ARG A 611 20.56 -26.00 3.28
N GLN A 612 20.14 -26.21 4.52
CA GLN A 612 20.42 -27.46 5.24
C GLN A 612 19.80 -28.65 4.52
N LEU A 613 18.51 -28.54 4.15
CA LEU A 613 17.80 -29.59 3.41
C LEU A 613 18.39 -29.84 2.02
N PHE A 614 18.87 -28.80 1.35
CA PHE A 614 19.50 -28.94 0.04
C PHE A 614 20.75 -29.82 0.12
N VAL A 615 21.67 -29.47 1.02
CA VAL A 615 22.93 -30.21 1.21
C VAL A 615 22.68 -31.63 1.75
N SER A 616 21.68 -31.82 2.62
CA SER A 616 21.47 -33.11 3.28
C SER A 616 20.55 -34.06 2.51
N HIS A 617 19.67 -33.57 1.63
CA HIS A 617 18.61 -34.37 1.02
C HIS A 617 18.38 -34.11 -0.47
N PHE A 618 18.76 -32.96 -1.04
CA PHE A 618 18.33 -32.59 -2.40
C PHE A 618 19.45 -32.49 -3.43
N GLU A 619 20.71 -32.30 -3.02
CA GLU A 619 21.84 -32.05 -3.93
C GLU A 619 21.99 -33.13 -5.02
N ASP A 620 21.77 -34.40 -4.67
CA ASP A 620 21.91 -35.54 -5.59
C ASP A 620 20.58 -36.07 -6.16
N SER A 621 19.44 -35.43 -5.87
CA SER A 621 18.12 -35.98 -6.21
C SER A 621 17.50 -35.35 -7.45
N GLU A 622 17.62 -36.01 -8.62
CA GLU A 622 17.01 -35.57 -9.88
C GLU A 622 15.48 -35.33 -9.79
N LEU A 623 14.75 -36.10 -8.98
CA LEU A 623 13.30 -35.93 -8.81
C LEU A 623 12.93 -34.62 -8.09
N MET A 624 13.76 -34.19 -7.13
CA MET A 624 13.50 -32.96 -6.36
C MET A 624 13.75 -31.69 -7.18
N THR A 625 14.53 -31.81 -8.24
CA THR A 625 14.93 -30.69 -9.08
C THR A 625 13.76 -30.04 -9.82
N VAL A 626 12.81 -30.85 -10.30
CA VAL A 626 11.60 -30.38 -10.98
C VAL A 626 10.83 -29.41 -10.09
N HIS A 627 10.80 -29.66 -8.77
CA HIS A 627 10.12 -28.79 -7.82
C HIS A 627 10.88 -27.47 -7.56
N PHE A 628 12.20 -27.45 -7.66
CA PHE A 628 12.99 -26.22 -7.60
C PHE A 628 12.76 -25.32 -8.82
N THR A 629 12.57 -25.92 -10.00
CA THR A 629 12.37 -25.18 -11.26
C THR A 629 10.99 -24.52 -11.42
N ASP A 630 10.11 -24.61 -10.41
CA ASP A 630 8.85 -23.85 -10.40
C ASP A 630 9.13 -22.33 -10.39
N TYR A 631 8.45 -21.62 -11.30
CA TYR A 631 8.55 -20.18 -11.53
C TYR A 631 8.59 -19.36 -10.23
N TRP A 632 7.66 -19.63 -9.30
CA TRP A 632 7.52 -18.83 -8.09
C TRP A 632 8.56 -19.19 -7.05
N ASN A 633 9.03 -20.44 -7.00
CA ASN A 633 10.10 -20.83 -6.09
C ASN A 633 11.38 -20.03 -6.38
N LEU A 634 11.83 -19.99 -7.63
CA LEU A 634 13.00 -19.20 -8.02
C LEU A 634 12.78 -17.70 -7.82
N LEU A 635 11.59 -17.19 -8.15
CA LEU A 635 11.26 -15.78 -7.91
C LEU A 635 11.36 -15.42 -6.40
N HIS A 636 10.80 -16.24 -5.51
CA HIS A 636 10.85 -16.01 -4.07
C HIS A 636 12.27 -16.09 -3.50
N LEU A 637 13.11 -17.00 -4.01
CA LEU A 637 14.53 -17.07 -3.64
C LEU A 637 15.29 -15.82 -4.09
N SER A 638 15.05 -15.33 -5.31
CA SER A 638 15.67 -14.08 -5.79
C SER A 638 15.24 -12.84 -4.96
N GLN A 639 13.98 -12.80 -4.54
CA GLN A 639 13.46 -11.74 -3.64
C GLN A 639 14.10 -11.79 -2.25
N TYR A 640 14.44 -12.99 -1.75
CA TYR A 640 15.20 -13.14 -0.51
C TYR A 640 16.63 -12.62 -0.70
N LEU A 641 17.33 -13.02 -1.76
CA LEU A 641 18.71 -12.57 -2.05
C LEU A 641 18.81 -11.03 -2.11
N LEU A 642 17.86 -10.38 -2.79
CA LEU A 642 17.80 -8.92 -2.89
C LEU A 642 17.63 -8.21 -1.53
N ARG A 643 16.90 -8.82 -0.60
CA ARG A 643 16.68 -8.24 0.73
C ARG A 643 17.81 -8.57 1.69
N ALA A 644 18.27 -9.81 1.68
CA ALA A 644 19.34 -10.30 2.55
C ALA A 644 20.70 -9.67 2.22
N SER A 645 20.96 -9.29 0.96
CA SER A 645 22.20 -8.62 0.57
C SER A 645 22.39 -7.23 1.19
N ARG A 646 21.31 -6.60 1.66
CA ARG A 646 21.33 -5.27 2.31
C ARG A 646 21.75 -5.33 3.77
N ASP A 647 21.61 -6.49 4.42
CA ASP A 647 21.91 -6.68 5.83
C ASP A 647 23.20 -7.49 5.99
N PRO A 648 24.29 -6.89 6.51
CA PRO A 648 25.56 -7.59 6.72
C PRO A 648 25.43 -8.89 7.54
N SER A 649 24.46 -8.99 8.45
CA SER A 649 24.25 -10.18 9.29
C SER A 649 23.62 -11.36 8.55
N GLU A 650 22.97 -11.11 7.41
CA GLU A 650 22.27 -12.11 6.60
C GLU A 650 23.09 -12.59 5.40
N VAL A 651 24.21 -11.94 5.09
CA VAL A 651 25.03 -12.21 3.90
C VAL A 651 25.48 -13.67 3.82
N GLY A 652 25.88 -14.29 4.94
CA GLY A 652 26.29 -15.70 4.96
C GLY A 652 25.15 -16.68 4.63
N ARG A 653 23.89 -16.32 4.95
CA ARG A 653 22.70 -17.08 4.54
C ARG A 653 22.36 -16.84 3.07
N ALA A 654 22.49 -15.59 2.61
CA ALA A 654 22.34 -15.23 1.20
C ALA A 654 23.33 -15.99 0.31
N GLU A 655 24.59 -16.13 0.72
CA GLU A 655 25.58 -16.98 0.02
C GLU A 655 25.13 -18.43 -0.10
N GLY A 656 24.57 -18.99 0.97
CA GLY A 656 24.06 -20.36 0.96
C GLY A 656 22.89 -20.54 -0.01
N VAL A 657 21.93 -19.63 0.01
CA VAL A 657 20.77 -19.65 -0.91
C VAL A 657 21.23 -19.39 -2.35
N ALA A 658 22.17 -18.49 -2.58
CA ALA A 658 22.74 -18.24 -3.91
C ALA A 658 23.43 -19.49 -4.46
N GLY A 659 24.09 -20.28 -3.60
CA GLY A 659 24.61 -21.61 -3.98
C GLY A 659 23.51 -22.56 -4.45
N VAL A 660 22.40 -22.66 -3.71
CA VAL A 660 21.23 -23.47 -4.11
C VAL A 660 20.66 -23.00 -5.46
N VAL A 661 20.47 -21.68 -5.62
CA VAL A 661 19.95 -21.09 -6.87
C VAL A 661 20.90 -21.39 -8.03
N LEU A 662 22.22 -21.28 -7.84
CA LEU A 662 23.19 -21.58 -8.88
C LEU A 662 23.09 -23.03 -9.35
N SER A 663 23.06 -24.01 -8.44
CA SER A 663 22.90 -25.42 -8.79
C SER A 663 21.63 -25.69 -9.59
N VAL A 664 20.51 -25.04 -9.22
CA VAL A 664 19.24 -25.17 -9.94
C VAL A 664 19.33 -24.53 -11.34
N VAL A 665 19.93 -23.34 -11.47
CA VAL A 665 20.06 -22.64 -12.75
C VAL A 665 21.00 -23.38 -13.70
N GLN A 666 22.11 -23.94 -13.22
CA GLN A 666 23.01 -24.78 -14.02
C GLN A 666 22.33 -26.03 -14.57
N MET A 667 21.32 -26.52 -13.87
CA MET A 667 20.52 -27.63 -14.34
C MET A 667 19.43 -27.22 -15.34
N VAL A 668 18.83 -26.04 -15.16
CA VAL A 668 17.99 -25.44 -16.21
C VAL A 668 18.80 -25.24 -17.49
N GLU A 669 20.06 -24.81 -17.35
CA GLU A 669 21.01 -24.71 -18.46
C GLU A 669 21.27 -26.07 -19.14
N SER A 670 21.51 -27.15 -18.36
CA SER A 670 21.74 -28.48 -18.93
C SER A 670 20.52 -29.06 -19.67
N HIS A 671 19.30 -28.65 -19.29
CA HIS A 671 18.04 -29.06 -19.93
C HIS A 671 17.50 -28.03 -20.94
N ALA A 672 18.21 -26.93 -21.18
CA ALA A 672 17.73 -25.82 -21.98
C ALA A 672 17.47 -26.18 -23.45
N ALA A 673 18.11 -27.24 -23.96
CA ALA A 673 17.83 -27.73 -25.32
C ALA A 673 16.43 -28.33 -25.47
N ALA A 674 15.87 -28.91 -24.40
CA ALA A 674 14.58 -29.60 -24.42
C ALA A 674 13.43 -28.75 -23.85
N CYS A 675 13.72 -27.85 -22.92
CA CYS A 675 12.73 -27.10 -22.16
C CYS A 675 12.99 -25.59 -22.25
N ASN A 676 11.93 -24.78 -22.40
CA ASN A 676 12.05 -23.32 -22.42
C ASN A 676 12.50 -22.79 -21.04
N PRO A 677 13.69 -22.15 -20.92
CA PRO A 677 14.17 -21.61 -19.66
C PRO A 677 13.26 -20.54 -19.05
N ALA A 678 12.46 -19.83 -19.86
CA ALA A 678 11.52 -18.81 -19.41
C ALA A 678 10.40 -19.34 -18.50
N ASN A 679 10.15 -20.66 -18.50
CA ASN A 679 9.19 -21.28 -17.59
C ASN A 679 9.65 -21.21 -16.12
N ALA A 680 10.96 -21.10 -15.89
CA ALA A 680 11.58 -21.06 -14.56
C ALA A 680 12.26 -19.71 -14.29
N LEU A 681 13.00 -19.18 -15.28
CA LEU A 681 13.83 -17.98 -15.17
C LEU A 681 13.09 -16.77 -15.75
N SER A 682 12.38 -16.05 -14.87
CA SER A 682 11.57 -14.89 -15.25
C SER A 682 12.39 -13.59 -15.36
N GLU A 683 11.85 -12.60 -16.06
CA GLU A 683 12.42 -11.25 -16.08
C GLU A 683 12.55 -10.66 -14.68
N ALA A 684 11.54 -10.86 -13.82
CA ALA A 684 11.56 -10.40 -12.43
C ALA A 684 12.64 -11.10 -11.60
N PHE A 685 12.90 -12.40 -11.86
CA PHE A 685 14.02 -13.12 -11.25
C PHE A 685 15.35 -12.48 -11.64
N VAL A 686 15.59 -12.27 -12.94
CA VAL A 686 16.83 -11.66 -13.45
C VAL A 686 17.02 -10.25 -12.90
N ALA A 687 15.95 -9.44 -12.91
CA ALA A 687 15.98 -8.08 -12.37
C ALA A 687 16.36 -8.06 -10.88
N ASN A 688 15.85 -9.00 -10.07
CA ASN A 688 16.23 -9.14 -8.66
C ASN A 688 17.70 -9.51 -8.50
N ILE A 689 18.22 -10.45 -9.31
CA ILE A 689 19.63 -10.86 -9.27
C ILE A 689 20.56 -9.70 -9.64
N LEU A 690 20.26 -8.96 -10.72
CA LEU A 690 21.03 -7.79 -11.14
C LEU A 690 20.96 -6.64 -10.12
N ALA A 691 19.78 -6.37 -9.56
CA ALA A 691 19.63 -5.39 -8.48
C ALA A 691 20.41 -5.78 -7.23
N THR A 692 20.49 -7.08 -6.93
CA THR A 692 21.31 -7.62 -5.83
C THR A 692 22.79 -7.39 -6.13
N GLN A 693 23.26 -7.75 -7.32
CA GLN A 693 24.64 -7.57 -7.78
C GLN A 693 25.10 -6.10 -7.67
N ALA A 694 24.23 -5.14 -8.02
CA ALA A 694 24.53 -3.71 -7.94
C ALA A 694 24.60 -3.16 -6.50
N GLN A 695 24.01 -3.84 -5.51
CA GLN A 695 23.89 -3.36 -4.13
C GLN A 695 24.91 -3.99 -3.16
N ILE A 696 25.61 -5.05 -3.56
CA ILE A 696 26.55 -5.76 -2.67
C ILE A 696 27.82 -4.94 -2.47
N THR A 697 28.16 -4.71 -1.21
CA THR A 697 29.40 -4.04 -0.79
C THR A 697 30.22 -4.85 0.21
N THR A 698 29.72 -6.00 0.67
CA THR A 698 30.23 -6.73 1.85
C THR A 698 30.79 -8.12 1.55
N SER A 699 30.23 -8.88 0.61
CA SER A 699 30.73 -10.22 0.24
C SER A 699 31.03 -10.35 -1.25
N TYR A 700 32.31 -10.54 -1.55
CA TYR A 700 32.75 -10.85 -2.91
C TYR A 700 32.31 -12.26 -3.34
N LYS A 701 32.23 -13.21 -2.41
CA LYS A 701 31.78 -14.57 -2.72
C LYS A 701 30.32 -14.58 -3.20
N LEU A 702 29.45 -13.81 -2.55
CA LEU A 702 28.08 -13.64 -3.03
C LEU A 702 28.05 -12.99 -4.42
N LEU A 703 28.90 -11.98 -4.67
CA LEU A 703 29.03 -11.35 -5.99
C LEU A 703 29.43 -12.36 -7.07
N THR A 704 30.43 -13.21 -6.82
CA THR A 704 30.84 -14.28 -7.76
C THR A 704 29.71 -15.28 -8.03
N LEU A 705 28.97 -15.70 -7.01
CA LEU A 705 27.83 -16.60 -7.18
C LEU A 705 26.73 -15.99 -8.04
N LEU A 706 26.44 -14.69 -7.89
CA LEU A 706 25.47 -13.99 -8.74
C LEU A 706 25.98 -13.83 -10.17
N ASP A 707 27.29 -13.56 -10.35
CA ASP A 707 27.94 -13.56 -11.66
C ASP A 707 27.78 -14.92 -12.36
N ASP A 708 27.94 -16.03 -11.63
CA ASP A 708 27.72 -17.40 -12.12
C ASP A 708 26.26 -17.65 -12.49
N ILE A 709 25.31 -17.27 -11.63
CA ILE A 709 23.87 -17.39 -11.90
C ILE A 709 23.50 -16.64 -13.20
N CYS A 710 24.01 -15.42 -13.36
CA CYS A 710 23.81 -14.62 -14.57
C CYS A 710 24.40 -15.30 -15.81
N LEU A 711 25.64 -15.81 -15.73
CA LEU A 711 26.24 -16.51 -16.86
C LEU A 711 25.47 -17.78 -17.24
N SER A 712 25.11 -18.63 -16.28
CA SER A 712 24.33 -19.84 -16.56
C SER A 712 22.93 -19.53 -17.10
N THR A 713 22.29 -18.47 -16.61
CA THR A 713 21.02 -17.98 -17.18
C THR A 713 21.21 -17.57 -18.64
N HIS A 714 22.28 -16.81 -18.94
CA HIS A 714 22.60 -16.41 -20.30
C HIS A 714 22.80 -17.63 -21.20
N TRP A 715 23.61 -18.61 -20.78
CA TRP A 715 23.85 -19.80 -21.57
C TRP A 715 22.59 -20.66 -21.77
N ALA A 716 21.74 -20.80 -20.75
CA ALA A 716 20.46 -21.50 -20.88
C ALA A 716 19.59 -20.89 -22.00
N PHE A 717 19.40 -19.57 -21.99
CA PHE A 717 18.63 -18.90 -23.05
C PHE A 717 19.31 -18.99 -24.42
N GLN A 718 20.64 -18.91 -24.48
CA GLN A 718 21.37 -19.02 -25.75
C GLN A 718 21.21 -20.42 -26.36
N VAL A 719 21.40 -21.48 -25.57
CA VAL A 719 21.23 -22.88 -26.00
C VAL A 719 19.81 -23.12 -26.52
N TYR A 720 18.79 -22.62 -25.81
CA TYR A 720 17.39 -22.75 -26.24
C TYR A 720 17.11 -21.99 -27.55
N LEU A 721 17.65 -20.78 -27.71
CA LEU A 721 17.48 -19.99 -28.94
C LEU A 721 18.18 -20.65 -30.14
N ASP A 722 19.38 -21.20 -29.94
CA ASP A 722 20.11 -21.92 -30.98
C ASP A 722 19.33 -23.15 -31.45
N GLU A 723 18.72 -23.89 -30.52
CA GLU A 723 17.89 -25.06 -30.85
C GLU A 723 16.57 -24.68 -31.53
N LEU A 724 15.93 -23.58 -31.09
CA LEU A 724 14.74 -23.05 -31.74
C LEU A 724 15.03 -22.61 -33.18
N HIS A 725 16.18 -21.99 -33.43
CA HIS A 725 16.64 -21.63 -34.77
C HIS A 725 16.90 -22.87 -35.64
N ARG A 726 17.56 -23.91 -35.11
CA ARG A 726 17.76 -25.18 -35.81
C ARG A 726 16.43 -25.85 -36.18
N ALA A 727 15.51 -25.98 -35.22
CA ALA A 727 14.20 -26.57 -35.46
C ALA A 727 13.38 -25.80 -36.52
N THR A 728 13.50 -24.47 -36.54
CA THR A 728 12.84 -23.62 -37.53
C THR A 728 13.46 -23.77 -38.93
N GLN A 729 14.79 -23.88 -39.01
CA GLN A 729 15.52 -24.16 -40.25
C GLN A 729 15.16 -25.56 -40.79
N ASP A 730 15.02 -26.57 -39.93
CA ASP A 730 14.60 -27.91 -40.33
C ASP A 730 13.14 -27.96 -40.83
N MET A 731 12.23 -27.22 -40.19
CA MET A 731 10.84 -27.08 -40.66
C MET A 731 10.76 -26.39 -42.02
N THR A 732 11.56 -25.35 -42.26
CA THR A 732 11.60 -24.64 -43.54
C THR A 732 12.23 -25.49 -44.65
N MET A 733 13.30 -26.24 -44.36
CA MET A 733 13.88 -27.24 -45.26
C MET A 733 12.91 -28.39 -45.57
N ARG A 734 12.15 -28.90 -44.58
CA ARG A 734 11.12 -29.93 -44.80
C ARG A 734 9.92 -29.42 -45.59
N LYS A 735 9.49 -28.16 -45.41
CA LYS A 735 8.45 -27.54 -46.25
C LYS A 735 8.92 -27.34 -47.69
N SER A 736 10.17 -26.94 -47.90
CA SER A 736 10.80 -26.85 -49.23
C SER A 736 10.88 -28.24 -49.91
N LYS A 737 11.31 -29.29 -49.19
CA LYS A 737 11.30 -30.68 -49.70
C LYS A 737 9.90 -31.22 -50.00
N ARG A 738 8.88 -30.88 -49.20
CA ARG A 738 7.47 -31.25 -49.47
C ARG A 738 6.88 -30.49 -50.66
N GLN A 739 7.25 -29.23 -50.90
CA GLN A 739 6.85 -28.51 -52.13
C GLN A 739 7.54 -29.06 -53.39
N GLY A 740 8.76 -29.60 -53.28
CA GLY A 740 9.46 -30.30 -54.36
C GLY A 740 8.96 -31.73 -54.65
N THR A 741 8.21 -32.35 -53.72
CA THR A 741 7.65 -33.72 -53.90
C THR A 741 6.13 -33.74 -54.13
N LEU A 742 5.39 -32.68 -53.77
CA LEU A 742 3.97 -32.51 -54.10
C LEU A 742 3.69 -32.16 -55.57
N SER A 743 4.73 -31.84 -56.36
CA SER A 743 4.66 -31.69 -57.82
C SER A 743 4.89 -33.02 -58.57
N ARG A 744 5.21 -34.13 -57.87
CA ARG A 744 5.47 -35.44 -58.51
C ARG A 744 4.69 -36.63 -57.93
N ALA A 745 3.85 -36.42 -56.92
CA ALA A 745 2.97 -37.45 -56.34
C ALA A 745 1.52 -36.96 -56.20
N ARG A 746 0.93 -36.49 -57.32
CA ARG A 746 -0.53 -36.57 -57.53
C ARG A 746 -0.77 -37.67 -58.54
N LEU A 747 -0.79 -38.91 -58.07
CA LEU A 747 -1.45 -40.08 -58.64
C LEU A 747 -1.11 -41.24 -57.71
N PHE A 748 -2.15 -41.89 -57.19
CA PHE A 748 -2.18 -43.07 -56.32
C PHE A 748 -2.52 -42.89 -54.82
N SER A 749 -3.75 -43.33 -54.56
CA SER A 749 -4.30 -44.09 -53.42
C SER A 749 -4.67 -43.37 -52.12
N GLN A 750 -5.99 -43.18 -51.99
CA GLN A 750 -6.77 -43.47 -50.78
C GLN A 750 -6.43 -44.85 -50.19
N ALA A 751 -6.25 -44.94 -48.87
CA ALA A 751 -6.95 -45.90 -47.98
C ALA A 751 -6.46 -45.80 -46.53
N ARG A 752 -7.45 -45.73 -45.62
CA ARG A 752 -7.53 -46.18 -44.22
C ARG A 752 -6.26 -46.69 -43.51
N SER A 753 -6.02 -46.25 -42.27
CA SER A 753 -6.47 -46.99 -41.07
C SER A 753 -6.03 -46.30 -39.75
N MET A 754 -6.79 -46.64 -38.72
CA MET A 754 -6.78 -46.30 -37.30
C MET A 754 -5.47 -46.67 -36.57
N THR A 755 -5.13 -45.98 -35.48
CA THR A 755 -5.17 -46.50 -34.08
C THR A 755 -4.34 -45.64 -33.10
N ALA A 756 -4.71 -45.79 -31.82
CA ALA A 756 -3.98 -45.49 -30.58
C ALA A 756 -4.14 -44.10 -29.95
N ILE A 757 -5.17 -44.03 -29.09
CA ILE A 757 -5.28 -43.16 -27.92
C ILE A 757 -4.19 -43.58 -26.92
N ALA A 758 -3.38 -42.61 -26.47
CA ALA A 758 -2.61 -42.68 -25.23
C ALA A 758 -2.88 -41.40 -24.42
N PRO A 759 -3.10 -41.48 -23.09
CA PRO A 759 -3.50 -40.35 -22.28
C PRO A 759 -2.27 -39.53 -21.87
N THR A 760 -2.01 -38.43 -22.56
CA THR A 760 -1.08 -37.40 -22.06
C THR A 760 -1.84 -36.45 -21.12
N LEU A 761 -1.41 -36.42 -19.85
CA LEU A 761 -1.78 -35.42 -18.86
C LEU A 761 -1.56 -34.02 -19.47
N ALA A 762 -2.64 -33.28 -19.70
CA ALA A 762 -2.56 -31.92 -20.26
C ALA A 762 -2.06 -30.93 -19.19
N PRO A 763 -1.10 -30.04 -19.51
CA PRO A 763 -0.76 -28.93 -18.64
C PRO A 763 -1.92 -27.91 -18.57
N PRO A 764 -2.04 -27.15 -17.48
CA PRO A 764 -3.14 -26.20 -17.28
C PRO A 764 -3.09 -25.05 -18.32
N ARG A 765 -4.19 -24.91 -19.07
CA ARG A 765 -4.41 -24.06 -20.27
C ARG A 765 -4.29 -22.53 -20.10
N HIS A 766 -3.82 -22.01 -18.97
CA HIS A 766 -3.65 -20.56 -18.77
C HIS A 766 -2.20 -20.07 -18.86
N ALA A 767 -1.20 -20.95 -18.72
CA ALA A 767 0.19 -20.61 -19.02
C ALA A 767 0.43 -20.40 -20.53
N GLU A 768 -0.36 -21.06 -21.39
CA GLU A 768 -0.21 -21.00 -22.85
C GLU A 768 -0.37 -19.58 -23.43
N LEU A 769 -1.17 -18.70 -22.81
CA LEU A 769 -1.41 -17.33 -23.30
C LEU A 769 -0.28 -16.34 -22.97
N SER A 770 0.44 -16.56 -21.86
CA SER A 770 1.65 -15.80 -21.52
C SER A 770 2.85 -16.34 -22.30
N VAL A 771 2.97 -17.67 -22.37
CA VAL A 771 4.03 -18.36 -23.12
C VAL A 771 3.93 -18.06 -24.61
N GLN A 772 2.74 -18.03 -25.21
CA GLN A 772 2.60 -17.60 -26.62
C GLN A 772 3.01 -16.15 -26.83
N LYS A 773 2.76 -15.23 -25.89
CA LYS A 773 3.22 -13.82 -26.01
C LYS A 773 4.73 -13.68 -25.84
N VAL A 774 5.33 -14.38 -24.89
CA VAL A 774 6.80 -14.37 -24.69
C VAL A 774 7.50 -15.08 -25.84
N THR A 775 6.98 -16.23 -26.29
CA THR A 775 7.56 -16.97 -27.43
C THR A 775 7.35 -16.22 -28.75
N SER A 776 6.21 -15.54 -28.96
CA SER A 776 5.99 -14.69 -30.14
C SER A 776 6.77 -13.39 -30.08
N PHE A 777 6.98 -12.80 -28.89
CA PHE A 777 7.86 -11.64 -28.69
C PHE A 777 9.32 -12.00 -28.96
N LEU A 778 9.82 -13.11 -28.39
CA LEU A 778 11.18 -13.64 -28.64
C LEU A 778 11.41 -14.00 -30.11
N LEU A 779 10.38 -14.51 -30.80
CA LEU A 779 10.43 -14.79 -32.24
C LEU A 779 10.35 -13.52 -33.11
N GLN A 780 9.65 -12.47 -32.66
CA GLN A 780 9.48 -11.22 -33.42
C GLN A 780 10.62 -10.21 -33.22
N SER A 781 11.27 -10.18 -32.06
CA SER A 781 12.19 -9.10 -31.71
C SER A 781 13.63 -9.26 -32.23
N LYS A 782 14.08 -10.47 -32.62
CA LYS A 782 15.51 -10.77 -32.96
C LYS A 782 16.55 -10.28 -31.91
N GLN A 783 16.10 -9.87 -30.73
CA GLN A 783 16.83 -9.36 -29.57
C GLN A 783 16.04 -9.81 -28.33
N ALA A 784 16.59 -10.34 -27.26
CA ALA A 784 17.92 -10.79 -26.93
C ALA A 784 17.70 -11.67 -25.69
N ASN A 785 18.73 -12.43 -25.33
CA ASN A 785 18.84 -13.05 -24.01
C ASN A 785 18.35 -12.11 -22.88
N LEU A 786 17.69 -12.62 -21.82
CA LEU A 786 17.23 -11.80 -20.68
C LEU A 786 18.36 -11.02 -19.99
N ILE A 787 19.61 -11.43 -20.23
CA ILE A 787 20.81 -10.75 -19.75
C ILE A 787 21.50 -10.06 -20.92
N GLU A 788 21.63 -8.73 -20.79
CA GLU A 788 22.25 -7.88 -21.80
C GLU A 788 23.74 -8.23 -22.03
N PRO A 789 24.23 -8.12 -23.29
CA PRO A 789 25.64 -8.40 -23.62
C PRO A 789 26.64 -7.58 -22.80
N ASP A 790 26.31 -6.34 -22.44
CA ASP A 790 27.16 -5.46 -21.65
C ASP A 790 27.37 -5.99 -20.23
N VAL A 791 26.33 -6.56 -19.64
CA VAL A 791 26.40 -7.22 -18.33
C VAL A 791 27.31 -8.44 -18.40
N VAL A 792 27.18 -9.26 -19.45
CA VAL A 792 28.05 -10.43 -19.67
C VAL A 792 29.51 -10.02 -19.86
N ALA A 793 29.76 -8.96 -20.63
CA ALA A 793 31.10 -8.43 -20.85
C ALA A 793 31.74 -7.92 -19.54
N ALA A 794 30.95 -7.23 -18.71
CA ALA A 794 31.38 -6.77 -17.39
C ALA A 794 31.70 -7.93 -16.45
N ILE A 795 30.86 -8.97 -16.41
CA ILE A 795 31.10 -10.19 -15.62
C ILE A 795 32.40 -10.88 -16.09
N LYS A 796 32.55 -11.10 -17.40
CA LYS A 796 33.75 -11.71 -17.98
C LYS A 796 35.02 -10.90 -17.70
N LYS A 797 34.92 -9.57 -17.61
CA LYS A 797 36.03 -8.71 -17.22
C LYS A 797 36.40 -8.94 -15.74
N ARG A 798 35.44 -8.84 -14.82
CA ARG A 798 35.68 -9.06 -13.38
C ARG A 798 36.31 -10.43 -13.09
N LYS A 799 35.79 -11.51 -13.71
CA LYS A 799 36.35 -12.85 -13.54
C LYS A 799 37.79 -12.99 -14.04
N ARG A 800 38.15 -12.31 -15.15
CA ARG A 800 39.52 -12.28 -15.66
C ARG A 800 40.44 -11.51 -14.72
N ASP A 801 39.99 -10.36 -14.23
CA ASP A 801 40.74 -9.54 -13.28
C ASP A 801 40.99 -10.32 -11.97
N GLU A 802 39.97 -11.01 -11.46
CA GLU A 802 40.08 -11.91 -10.29
C GLU A 802 41.09 -13.04 -10.52
N ALA A 803 40.97 -13.78 -11.61
CA ALA A 803 41.87 -14.89 -11.92
C ALA A 803 43.33 -14.41 -12.06
N MET A 804 43.55 -13.27 -12.70
CA MET A 804 44.86 -12.64 -12.82
C MET A 804 45.44 -12.28 -11.46
N LEU A 805 44.63 -11.68 -10.57
CA LEU A 805 45.07 -11.32 -9.22
C LEU A 805 45.40 -12.53 -8.36
N ILE A 806 44.61 -13.61 -8.45
CA ILE A 806 44.91 -14.86 -7.73
C ILE A 806 46.26 -15.40 -8.19
N VAL A 807 46.52 -15.47 -9.50
CA VAL A 807 47.82 -15.92 -10.04
C VAL A 807 48.97 -15.04 -9.54
N GLN A 808 48.78 -13.72 -9.54
CA GLN A 808 49.78 -12.76 -9.06
C GLN A 808 50.06 -12.91 -7.56
N VAL A 809 49.01 -13.10 -6.74
CA VAL A 809 49.15 -13.35 -5.30
C VAL A 809 49.86 -14.68 -5.06
N THR A 810 49.48 -15.75 -5.75
CA THR A 810 50.14 -17.06 -5.64
C THR A 810 51.62 -16.98 -6.05
N MET A 811 51.97 -16.19 -7.07
CA MET A 811 53.37 -15.93 -7.46
C MET A 811 54.16 -15.28 -6.32
N ILE A 812 53.59 -14.27 -5.65
CA ILE A 812 54.22 -13.61 -4.49
C ILE A 812 54.36 -14.59 -3.31
N MET A 813 53.33 -15.41 -3.06
CA MET A 813 53.35 -16.39 -1.96
C MET A 813 54.40 -17.48 -2.21
N ASN A 814 54.51 -18.00 -3.43
CA ASN A 814 55.48 -19.04 -3.77
C ASN A 814 56.93 -18.56 -3.65
N GLU A 815 57.19 -17.28 -3.90
CA GLU A 815 58.55 -16.74 -3.78
C GLU A 815 58.91 -16.35 -2.34
N GLY A 816 57.99 -15.70 -1.63
CA GLY A 816 58.32 -15.03 -0.37
C GLY A 816 57.79 -15.69 0.90
N CYS A 817 56.74 -16.51 0.82
CA CYS A 817 56.03 -16.96 2.01
C CYS A 817 56.79 -18.02 2.81
N GLN A 818 57.48 -18.96 2.14
CA GLN A 818 58.22 -20.05 2.81
C GLN A 818 59.40 -19.52 3.63
N ASP A 819 60.15 -18.57 3.07
CA ASP A 819 61.35 -18.00 3.70
C ASP A 819 61.09 -16.66 4.41
N HIS A 820 59.83 -16.20 4.46
CA HIS A 820 59.41 -14.90 5.01
C HIS A 820 60.24 -13.71 4.48
N LEU A 821 60.48 -13.69 3.17
CA LEU A 821 61.32 -12.68 2.52
C LEU A 821 60.73 -11.26 2.68
N GLY A 822 61.58 -10.28 2.98
CA GLY A 822 61.18 -8.87 3.04
C GLY A 822 60.91 -8.27 1.65
N VAL A 823 60.24 -7.11 1.59
CA VAL A 823 59.92 -6.40 0.33
C VAL A 823 61.16 -6.12 -0.54
N ARG A 824 62.35 -5.97 0.07
CA ARG A 824 63.62 -5.73 -0.64
C ARG A 824 64.31 -7.01 -1.12
N GLU A 825 63.91 -8.16 -0.63
CA GLU A 825 64.49 -9.48 -0.93
C GLU A 825 63.73 -10.20 -2.05
N LEU A 826 62.51 -9.73 -2.38
CA LEU A 826 61.75 -10.17 -3.54
C LEU A 826 62.43 -9.74 -4.83
N ARG A 827 62.39 -10.61 -5.85
CA ARG A 827 62.85 -10.33 -7.21
C ARG A 827 62.19 -9.07 -7.75
N PRO A 828 62.89 -8.28 -8.60
CA PRO A 828 62.35 -7.03 -9.14
C PRO A 828 60.98 -7.16 -9.81
N ASN A 829 60.76 -8.26 -10.54
CA ASN A 829 59.49 -8.56 -11.20
C ASN A 829 58.36 -8.82 -10.20
N THR A 830 58.63 -9.60 -9.15
CA THR A 830 57.65 -9.92 -8.08
C THR A 830 57.32 -8.70 -7.24
N LEU A 831 58.31 -7.82 -6.99
CA LEU A 831 58.09 -6.53 -6.35
C LEU A 831 57.20 -5.60 -7.18
N ALA A 832 57.36 -5.57 -8.51
CA ALA A 832 56.50 -4.80 -9.42
C ALA A 832 55.05 -5.33 -9.41
N VAL A 833 54.88 -6.65 -9.42
CA VAL A 833 53.57 -7.31 -9.29
C VAL A 833 52.93 -6.99 -7.93
N LEU A 834 53.67 -7.13 -6.83
CA LEU A 834 53.20 -6.81 -5.48
C LEU A 834 52.69 -5.37 -5.35
N LYS A 835 53.42 -4.39 -5.90
CA LYS A 835 52.96 -2.98 -5.90
C LYS A 835 51.64 -2.80 -6.66
N THR A 836 51.48 -3.50 -7.78
CA THR A 836 50.26 -3.47 -8.59
C THR A 836 49.08 -4.12 -7.87
N VAL A 837 49.30 -5.30 -7.28
CA VAL A 837 48.30 -6.05 -6.49
C VAL A 837 47.84 -5.23 -5.29
N VAL A 838 48.77 -4.69 -4.49
CA VAL A 838 48.41 -3.90 -3.28
C VAL A 838 47.60 -2.66 -3.65
N ARG A 839 47.96 -1.97 -4.74
CA ARG A 839 47.23 -0.79 -5.21
C ARG A 839 45.81 -1.18 -5.68
N HIS A 840 45.69 -2.26 -6.44
CA HIS A 840 44.38 -2.76 -6.91
C HIS A 840 43.47 -3.23 -5.76
N LEU A 841 44.02 -3.90 -4.74
CA LEU A 841 43.26 -4.34 -3.56
C LEU A 841 42.91 -3.22 -2.58
N GLN A 842 43.62 -2.09 -2.62
CA GLN A 842 43.22 -0.88 -1.90
C GLN A 842 41.96 -0.26 -2.51
N ASP A 843 41.84 -0.29 -3.84
CA ASP A 843 40.69 0.24 -4.57
C ASP A 843 39.46 -0.70 -4.50
N GLN A 844 39.68 -1.99 -4.21
CA GLN A 844 38.62 -3.01 -4.10
C GLN A 844 38.62 -3.77 -2.76
N PRO A 845 38.01 -3.21 -1.69
CA PRO A 845 38.06 -3.78 -0.35
C PRO A 845 37.37 -5.15 -0.22
N MET A 846 36.32 -5.41 -1.01
CA MET A 846 35.66 -6.72 -1.05
C MET A 846 36.57 -7.82 -1.59
N LEU A 847 37.26 -7.53 -2.70
CA LEU A 847 38.19 -8.46 -3.34
C LEU A 847 39.41 -8.73 -2.45
N ARG A 848 39.92 -7.70 -1.77
CA ARG A 848 40.97 -7.85 -0.74
C ARG A 848 40.55 -8.84 0.36
N THR A 849 39.33 -8.70 0.85
CA THR A 849 38.79 -9.60 1.90
C THR A 849 38.62 -11.02 1.37
N HIS A 850 38.18 -11.18 0.12
CA HIS A 850 38.05 -12.49 -0.54
C HIS A 850 39.39 -13.21 -0.67
N ILE A 851 40.42 -12.52 -1.17
CA ILE A 851 41.75 -13.09 -1.36
C ILE A 851 42.32 -13.55 -0.01
N LYS A 852 42.17 -12.76 1.06
CA LYS A 852 42.61 -13.16 2.41
C LYS A 852 41.93 -14.45 2.89
N HIS A 853 40.65 -14.68 2.56
CA HIS A 853 39.97 -15.92 2.93
C HIS A 853 40.42 -17.14 2.11
N ARG A 854 41.03 -16.94 0.93
CA ARG A 854 41.57 -18.02 0.08
C ARG A 854 42.99 -18.44 0.45
N LEU A 855 43.72 -17.58 1.16
CA LEU A 855 45.08 -17.82 1.61
C LEU A 855 45.11 -18.65 2.91
N LYS A 856 46.17 -19.43 3.10
CA LYS A 856 46.43 -20.13 4.37
C LYS A 856 46.74 -19.11 5.49
N PRO A 857 46.54 -19.44 6.77
CA PRO A 857 46.82 -18.51 7.87
C PRO A 857 48.21 -17.86 7.80
N ALA A 858 49.26 -18.64 7.52
CA ALA A 858 50.63 -18.14 7.37
C ALA A 858 50.81 -17.21 6.14
N GLU A 859 50.10 -17.47 5.05
CA GLU A 859 50.11 -16.64 3.85
C GLU A 859 49.35 -15.32 4.09
N VAL A 860 48.27 -15.34 4.89
CA VAL A 860 47.52 -14.14 5.29
C VAL A 860 48.39 -13.21 6.13
N ASP A 861 49.12 -13.77 7.10
CA ASP A 861 50.01 -12.99 7.96
C ASP A 861 51.16 -12.37 7.17
N TYR A 862 51.78 -13.16 6.29
CA TYR A 862 52.84 -12.69 5.40
C TYR A 862 52.33 -11.61 4.43
N PHE A 863 51.19 -11.83 3.78
CA PHE A 863 50.59 -10.86 2.88
C PHE A 863 50.17 -9.57 3.62
N GLY A 864 49.65 -9.70 4.84
CA GLY A 864 49.33 -8.57 5.71
C GLY A 864 50.56 -7.74 6.08
N HIS A 865 51.70 -8.41 6.35
CA HIS A 865 52.98 -7.74 6.59
C HIS A 865 53.46 -6.96 5.36
N LEU A 866 53.41 -7.57 4.17
CA LEU A 866 53.78 -6.90 2.91
C LEU A 866 52.87 -5.70 2.59
N GLU A 867 51.56 -5.85 2.78
CA GLU A 867 50.59 -4.75 2.63
C GLU A 867 50.91 -3.58 3.57
N LEU A 868 51.28 -3.88 4.82
CA LEU A 868 51.56 -2.87 5.83
C LEU A 868 52.85 -2.11 5.52
N LEU A 869 53.89 -2.79 5.05
CA LEU A 869 55.14 -2.15 4.60
C LEU A 869 54.90 -1.23 3.38
N LEU A 870 53.97 -1.59 2.49
CA LEU A 870 53.64 -0.83 1.28
C LEU A 870 52.55 0.24 1.47
N SER A 871 51.79 0.21 2.58
CA SER A 871 50.72 1.18 2.88
C SER A 871 51.26 2.60 3.08
N THR A 872 50.75 3.56 2.29
CA THR A 872 51.14 4.98 2.33
C THR A 872 50.56 5.76 3.52
N LYS A 873 49.69 5.15 4.33
CA LYS A 873 48.93 5.80 5.41
C LYS A 873 49.67 5.95 6.75
N HIS A 874 50.84 5.34 6.92
CA HIS A 874 51.60 5.45 8.18
C HIS A 874 52.78 6.42 8.06
N SER A 875 52.96 7.25 9.10
CA SER A 875 54.07 8.18 9.24
C SER A 875 55.41 7.43 9.06
N SER A 876 56.36 8.11 8.42
CA SER A 876 57.70 7.59 8.09
C SER A 876 58.41 6.93 9.29
N GLY A 877 58.11 7.35 10.52
CA GLY A 877 58.65 6.78 11.75
C GLY A 877 58.21 5.35 12.07
N LEU A 878 56.93 4.98 11.85
CA LEU A 878 56.44 3.61 12.11
C LEU A 878 56.99 2.62 11.06
N ARG A 879 57.13 3.10 9.82
CA ARG A 879 57.76 2.35 8.70
C ARG A 879 59.22 2.05 8.98
N ALA A 880 59.97 3.00 9.54
CA ALA A 880 61.37 2.81 9.90
C ALA A 880 61.54 1.83 11.07
N ALA A 881 60.70 1.93 12.10
CA ALA A 881 60.74 1.04 13.27
C ALA A 881 60.42 -0.43 12.90
N MET A 882 59.47 -0.66 12.00
CA MET A 882 59.13 -2.02 11.54
C MET A 882 60.17 -2.59 10.56
N LEU A 883 60.79 -1.76 9.72
CA LEU A 883 61.89 -2.19 8.86
C LEU A 883 63.19 -2.48 9.65
N SER A 884 63.40 -1.83 10.80
CA SER A 884 64.54 -2.11 11.70
C SER A 884 64.35 -3.35 12.58
N ALA A 885 63.10 -3.81 12.77
CA ALA A 885 62.79 -5.05 13.49
C ALA A 885 62.86 -6.30 12.60
N GLY A 886 63.82 -6.31 11.65
CA GLY A 886 64.11 -7.48 10.81
C GLY A 886 64.43 -8.68 11.70
N LYS A 887 63.57 -9.70 11.62
CA LYS A 887 63.42 -10.87 12.51
C LYS A 887 62.55 -10.63 13.75
N ILE A 888 61.23 -10.59 13.55
CA ILE A 888 60.33 -11.17 14.56
C ILE A 888 60.50 -12.69 14.44
N MET A 889 61.15 -13.30 15.43
CA MET A 889 61.17 -14.76 15.58
C MET A 889 59.75 -15.31 15.60
N PRO A 890 59.50 -16.52 15.06
CA PRO A 890 58.21 -17.19 15.24
C PRO A 890 57.94 -17.31 16.75
N SER A 891 56.79 -16.80 17.19
CA SER A 891 56.38 -16.97 18.58
C SER A 891 56.28 -18.47 18.87
N LYS A 892 56.87 -18.88 19.99
CA LYS A 892 56.88 -20.25 20.52
C LYS A 892 55.50 -20.66 21.08
N ALA A 893 54.42 -20.38 20.39
CA ALA A 893 53.05 -20.74 20.78
C ALA A 893 52.31 -21.45 19.64
N ALA A 894 52.95 -22.47 19.06
CA ALA A 894 52.29 -23.55 18.31
C ALA A 894 53.25 -24.75 18.22
N ARG A 895 53.28 -25.53 19.30
CA ARG A 895 53.49 -26.98 19.26
C ARG A 895 52.38 -27.61 20.06
#